data_AF-A0AAD2E8J9-F1
#
_entry.id   AF-A0AAD2E8J9-F1
#
_cell.length_a   1.000
_cell.length_b   1.000
_cell.length_c   1.000
_cell.angle_alpha   90.00
_cell.angle_beta   90.00
_cell.angle_gamma   90.00
#
_symmetry.space_group_name_H-M   'P 1'
#
loop_
_entity.id
_entity.type
_entity.pdbx_description
1 polymer ?
#
loop_
_entity_poly.entity_id
_entity_poly.type
_entity_poly.pdbx_seq_one_letter_code
_entity_poly.pdbx_strand_id
1 'polypeptide(L)'
;MAYIEGKREVIHSVKVGIALVLVSLLYLLDQPFERVGENAMWAIMTVVVVFEFFAGATLSKGINRGIGTIVGGGLGCFAAIIANRKGEMFEAILVGSSIFIFGTVATYMRLLPKIKRRYDYAVMIFILTFNLVLVSPVRSDIIVALALNRLSTVGMGLAICICISIFIFPMWASDELHYSIAFKFEKLASCIEGCLEEFYTMSNDMETLQSIVMQTCKSILHSNANEESLDKCIIVECDSLRNWTIEILGRDLIGDDPKHQLFSFFATSFSAYLAPIAVDFDTRLYTMSIYIKTPPQPTNLLFDLGASFSWVDCTHNYNSFTYRAIPCSSSLCNSLGSHACSNCFSLPGPGCSNDSCVLFPKNSVTQRSAMANALTDWLSLPHTDGRNPGQLGAIPEFIFSCSKKKSLLKGLVKGVTGVAGLDRSNFSLSTQISNTVSSPNLFALCLSGSPSAPGLVFLGTSGPYYFYPQIDLSKYLIYTPLLSNPLRSSLEIYRYPSAEYFIGLTSIKVNGKVVQFDHTLLNIDANGFGGTKLSTVTPYTMLHSIILKAFTKEFVNESAALNLTITEPVKPFNVCYDADDVRDTRLGPAVATIDFVMQSDDVFWRIFGSNSMVRIVREGIDVWCLGFLDGGANMKTAVVIGGHQMEDNLLQFDLNNNRLGFSSSVLAHGTMCANFNFTTNNVLG
;
A
#
# COMPACT_ATOMS: atom_id res chain seq x y z
N MET A 1 -6.42 -18.39 -34.83
CA MET A 1 -7.50 -17.99 -33.91
C MET A 1 -8.77 -17.60 -34.64
N ALA A 2 -8.75 -16.67 -35.60
CA ALA A 2 -9.94 -16.22 -36.34
C ALA A 2 -10.81 -17.34 -36.95
N TYR A 3 -10.22 -18.43 -37.43
CA TYR A 3 -10.96 -19.58 -37.98
C TYR A 3 -11.73 -20.41 -36.92
N ILE A 4 -11.20 -20.49 -35.69
CA ILE A 4 -11.84 -21.23 -34.57
C ILE A 4 -12.96 -20.39 -33.95
N GLU A 5 -12.74 -19.07 -33.88
CA GLU A 5 -13.68 -18.08 -33.35
C GLU A 5 -14.96 -18.03 -34.20
N GLY A 6 -14.82 -17.93 -35.54
CA GLY A 6 -15.96 -17.95 -36.46
C GLY A 6 -16.79 -19.25 -36.41
N LYS A 7 -16.17 -20.41 -36.12
CA LYS A 7 -16.91 -21.68 -35.95
C LYS A 7 -17.79 -21.66 -34.68
N ARG A 8 -17.33 -21.02 -33.60
CA ARG A 8 -18.05 -20.97 -32.32
C ARG A 8 -19.21 -19.99 -32.35
N GLU A 9 -19.06 -18.85 -33.01
CA GLU A 9 -20.14 -17.87 -33.24
C GLU A 9 -21.32 -18.48 -34.01
N VAL A 10 -21.03 -19.30 -35.01
CA VAL A 10 -22.05 -20.05 -35.77
C VAL A 10 -22.75 -21.07 -34.87
N ILE A 11 -21.99 -21.83 -34.07
CA ILE A 11 -22.55 -22.80 -33.12
C ILE A 11 -23.46 -22.09 -32.11
N HIS A 12 -23.04 -20.96 -31.55
CA HIS A 12 -23.86 -20.17 -30.63
C HIS A 12 -25.17 -19.71 -31.28
N SER A 13 -25.11 -19.16 -32.49
CA SER A 13 -26.28 -18.69 -33.23
C SER A 13 -27.29 -19.81 -33.50
N VAL A 14 -26.79 -21.01 -33.86
CA VAL A 14 -27.63 -22.20 -34.06
C VAL A 14 -28.29 -22.65 -32.75
N LYS A 15 -27.58 -22.63 -31.62
CA LYS A 15 -28.16 -22.98 -30.31
C LYS A 15 -29.29 -22.04 -29.91
N VAL A 16 -29.11 -20.73 -30.09
CA VAL A 16 -30.15 -19.74 -29.80
C VAL A 16 -31.37 -20.01 -30.68
N GLY A 17 -31.17 -20.29 -31.98
CA GLY A 17 -32.25 -20.69 -32.89
C GLY A 17 -33.00 -21.93 -32.43
N ILE A 18 -32.29 -22.99 -32.04
CA ILE A 18 -32.89 -24.23 -31.50
C ILE A 18 -33.67 -23.95 -30.22
N ALA A 19 -33.16 -23.08 -29.34
CA ALA A 19 -33.85 -22.69 -28.11
C ALA A 19 -35.16 -21.98 -28.38
N LEU A 20 -35.18 -21.04 -29.32
CA LEU A 20 -36.40 -20.34 -29.71
C LEU A 20 -37.42 -21.29 -30.34
N VAL A 21 -36.98 -22.24 -31.18
CA VAL A 21 -37.85 -23.26 -31.77
C VAL A 21 -38.42 -24.18 -30.70
N LEU A 22 -37.61 -24.68 -29.77
CA LEU A 22 -38.05 -25.58 -28.71
C LEU A 22 -39.03 -24.90 -27.75
N VAL A 23 -38.77 -23.66 -27.35
CA VAL A 23 -39.71 -22.89 -26.52
C VAL A 23 -41.03 -22.69 -27.26
N SER A 24 -40.98 -22.29 -28.53
CA SER A 24 -42.18 -22.07 -29.33
C SER A 24 -42.97 -23.36 -29.56
N LEU A 25 -42.29 -24.48 -29.80
CA LEU A 25 -42.89 -25.79 -30.05
C LEU A 25 -43.50 -26.40 -28.77
N LEU A 26 -42.87 -26.20 -27.60
CA LEU A 26 -43.48 -26.56 -26.31
C LEU A 26 -44.80 -25.84 -26.08
N TYR A 27 -44.92 -24.58 -26.50
CA TYR A 27 -46.19 -23.85 -26.42
C TYR A 27 -47.22 -24.28 -27.48
N LEU A 28 -46.78 -24.76 -28.65
CA LEU A 28 -47.68 -25.20 -29.73
C LEU A 28 -48.20 -26.63 -29.53
N LEU A 29 -47.49 -27.48 -28.79
CA LEU A 29 -47.84 -28.89 -28.60
C LEU A 29 -48.60 -29.19 -27.30
N ASP A 30 -48.66 -28.27 -26.34
CA ASP A 30 -49.27 -28.54 -25.05
C ASP A 30 -50.79 -28.33 -25.08
N GLN A 31 -51.55 -29.43 -24.95
CA GLN A 31 -53.01 -29.45 -24.77
C GLN A 31 -53.57 -29.03 -23.37
N PRO A 32 -52.81 -28.83 -22.27
CA PRO A 32 -53.40 -28.48 -20.97
C PRO A 32 -53.48 -26.96 -20.66
N PHE A 33 -53.23 -26.07 -21.63
CA PHE A 33 -53.09 -24.63 -21.37
C PHE A 33 -54.08 -23.71 -22.12
N GLU A 34 -55.38 -24.03 -22.10
CA GLU A 34 -56.48 -23.17 -22.61
C GLU A 34 -56.62 -21.79 -21.92
N ARG A 35 -55.69 -21.39 -21.03
CA ARG A 35 -55.68 -20.09 -20.35
C ARG A 35 -54.37 -19.28 -20.46
N VAL A 36 -53.39 -19.72 -21.25
CA VAL A 36 -52.01 -19.17 -21.18
C VAL A 36 -51.53 -18.50 -22.48
N GLY A 37 -52.44 -18.16 -23.40
CA GLY A 37 -52.12 -17.49 -24.67
C GLY A 37 -51.34 -16.17 -24.57
N GLU A 38 -51.36 -15.46 -23.43
CA GLU A 38 -50.59 -14.22 -23.24
C GLU A 38 -49.19 -14.41 -22.60
N ASN A 39 -48.83 -15.60 -22.12
CA ASN A 39 -47.58 -15.79 -21.33
C ASN A 39 -46.40 -16.36 -22.14
N ALA A 40 -46.65 -16.86 -23.36
CA ALA A 40 -45.60 -17.37 -24.25
C ALA A 40 -44.55 -16.29 -24.61
N MET A 41 -44.98 -15.03 -24.72
CA MET A 41 -44.10 -13.89 -24.97
C MET A 41 -42.99 -13.76 -23.90
N TRP A 42 -43.32 -14.01 -22.63
CA TRP A 42 -42.36 -13.88 -21.53
C TRP A 42 -41.31 -14.99 -21.52
N ALA A 43 -41.67 -16.21 -21.95
CA ALA A 43 -40.74 -17.31 -22.10
C ALA A 43 -39.79 -17.09 -23.29
N ILE A 44 -40.31 -16.64 -24.44
CA ILE A 44 -39.49 -16.31 -25.62
C ILE A 44 -38.53 -15.14 -25.28
N MET A 45 -39.04 -14.08 -24.65
CA MET A 45 -38.20 -12.97 -24.15
C MET A 45 -37.22 -13.41 -23.06
N THR A 46 -37.45 -14.52 -22.38
CA THR A 46 -36.48 -15.09 -21.43
C THR A 46 -35.31 -15.69 -22.18
N VAL A 47 -35.59 -16.49 -23.20
CA VAL A 47 -34.54 -17.10 -24.02
C VAL A 47 -33.71 -16.04 -24.73
N VAL A 48 -34.33 -15.03 -25.35
CA VAL A 48 -33.59 -13.98 -26.06
C VAL A 48 -32.64 -13.20 -25.14
N VAL A 49 -33.07 -12.89 -23.91
CA VAL A 49 -32.32 -11.97 -23.04
C VAL A 49 -31.35 -12.69 -22.09
N VAL A 50 -31.61 -13.98 -21.79
CA VAL A 50 -30.78 -14.75 -20.85
C VAL A 50 -29.74 -15.62 -21.57
N PHE A 51 -30.01 -16.06 -22.81
CA PHE A 51 -29.09 -16.93 -23.52
C PHE A 51 -27.81 -16.17 -23.88
N GLU A 52 -26.69 -16.67 -23.35
CA GLU A 52 -25.37 -16.09 -23.50
C GLU A 52 -24.42 -17.06 -24.18
N PHE A 53 -23.27 -16.55 -24.62
CA PHE A 53 -22.27 -17.34 -25.32
C PHE A 53 -21.81 -18.56 -24.50
N PHE A 54 -21.64 -18.38 -23.19
CA PHE A 54 -21.22 -19.42 -22.26
C PHE A 54 -22.40 -19.95 -21.42
N ALA A 55 -22.34 -21.25 -21.09
CA ALA A 55 -23.35 -21.88 -20.22
C ALA A 55 -23.41 -21.22 -18.83
N GLY A 56 -22.25 -20.89 -18.24
CA GLY A 56 -22.18 -20.21 -16.93
C GLY A 56 -22.73 -18.77 -16.95
N ALA A 57 -22.53 -18.04 -18.05
CA ALA A 57 -23.10 -16.71 -18.22
C ALA A 57 -24.62 -16.76 -18.37
N THR A 58 -25.13 -17.76 -19.09
CA THR A 58 -26.57 -18.03 -19.24
C THR A 58 -27.21 -18.35 -17.89
N LEU A 59 -26.57 -19.21 -17.09
CA LEU A 59 -27.02 -19.55 -15.74
C LEU A 59 -27.04 -18.31 -14.82
N SER A 60 -25.97 -17.51 -14.84
CA SER A 60 -25.85 -16.28 -14.03
C SER A 60 -26.92 -15.25 -14.38
N LYS A 61 -27.12 -14.95 -15.67
CA LYS A 61 -28.22 -14.08 -16.12
C LYS A 61 -29.59 -14.67 -15.77
N GLY A 62 -29.73 -16.00 -15.80
CA GLY A 62 -30.95 -16.68 -15.44
C GLY A 62 -31.34 -16.51 -13.97
N ILE A 63 -30.38 -16.72 -13.06
CA ILE A 63 -30.57 -16.49 -11.62
C ILE A 63 -30.92 -15.02 -11.36
N ASN A 64 -30.22 -14.09 -12.01
CA ASN A 64 -30.50 -12.65 -11.90
C ASN A 64 -31.92 -12.30 -12.37
N ARG A 65 -32.41 -12.91 -13.45
CA ARG A 65 -33.79 -12.72 -13.92
C ARG A 65 -34.81 -13.26 -12.91
N GLY A 66 -34.54 -14.44 -12.33
CA GLY A 66 -35.38 -15.05 -11.29
C GLY A 66 -35.52 -14.14 -10.06
N ILE A 67 -34.39 -13.67 -9.52
CA ILE A 67 -34.36 -12.79 -8.33
C ILE A 67 -35.14 -11.50 -8.61
N GLY A 68 -34.87 -10.83 -9.73
CA GLY A 68 -35.57 -9.59 -10.09
C GLY A 68 -37.08 -9.78 -10.22
N THR A 69 -37.52 -10.89 -10.80
CA THR A 69 -38.95 -11.20 -11.00
C THR A 69 -39.65 -11.52 -9.67
N ILE A 70 -39.02 -12.31 -8.79
CA ILE A 70 -39.58 -12.67 -7.48
C ILE A 70 -39.72 -11.43 -6.59
N VAL A 71 -38.66 -10.63 -6.47
CA VAL A 71 -38.66 -9.44 -5.62
C VAL A 71 -39.61 -8.37 -6.17
N GLY A 72 -39.60 -8.15 -7.49
CA GLY A 72 -40.48 -7.17 -8.14
C GLY A 72 -41.94 -7.56 -8.06
N GLY A 73 -42.24 -8.83 -8.33
CA GLY A 73 -43.60 -9.37 -8.23
C GLY A 73 -44.13 -9.39 -6.80
N GLY A 74 -43.31 -9.82 -5.83
CA GLY A 74 -43.70 -9.87 -4.42
C GLY A 74 -43.99 -8.49 -3.83
N LEU A 75 -43.08 -7.52 -4.04
CA LEU A 75 -43.29 -6.14 -3.58
C LEU A 75 -44.43 -5.44 -4.33
N GLY A 76 -44.59 -5.71 -5.63
CA GLY A 76 -45.72 -5.20 -6.42
C GLY A 76 -47.06 -5.73 -5.90
N CYS A 77 -47.18 -7.03 -5.62
CA CYS A 77 -48.38 -7.62 -5.02
C CYS A 77 -48.67 -7.03 -3.64
N PHE A 78 -47.63 -6.88 -2.80
CA PHE A 78 -47.77 -6.30 -1.47
C PHE A 78 -48.32 -4.86 -1.54
N ALA A 79 -47.76 -4.02 -2.42
CA ALA A 79 -48.22 -2.65 -2.62
C ALA A 79 -49.66 -2.60 -3.17
N ALA A 80 -50.00 -3.47 -4.12
CA ALA A 80 -51.35 -3.55 -4.70
C ALA A 80 -52.42 -3.97 -3.65
N ILE A 81 -52.11 -4.94 -2.77
CA ILE A 81 -53.02 -5.37 -1.70
C ILE A 81 -53.30 -4.23 -0.71
N ILE A 82 -52.30 -3.40 -0.41
CA ILE A 82 -52.47 -2.25 0.50
C ILE A 82 -53.31 -1.16 -0.18
N ALA A 83 -53.10 -0.92 -1.48
CA ALA A 83 -53.84 0.09 -2.25
C ALA A 83 -55.35 -0.20 -2.27
N ASN A 84 -55.74 -1.47 -2.41
CA ASN A 84 -57.15 -1.89 -2.53
C ASN A 84 -57.96 -1.82 -1.21
N ARG A 85 -57.36 -1.43 -0.07
CA ARG A 85 -58.06 -1.40 1.22
C ARG A 85 -58.79 -0.08 1.53
N LYS A 86 -58.57 1.00 0.77
CA LYS A 86 -59.04 2.34 1.18
C LYS A 86 -59.42 3.26 -0.01
N GLY A 87 -60.49 2.97 -0.76
CA GLY A 87 -61.12 3.95 -1.69
C GLY A 87 -60.30 4.37 -2.93
N GLU A 88 -61.00 4.78 -4.01
CA GLU A 88 -60.41 5.02 -5.34
C GLU A 88 -59.35 6.15 -5.38
N MET A 89 -59.55 7.24 -4.63
CA MET A 89 -58.60 8.36 -4.63
C MET A 89 -57.26 8.02 -3.96
N PHE A 90 -57.29 7.18 -2.92
CA PHE A 90 -56.08 6.82 -2.18
C PHE A 90 -55.33 5.66 -2.86
N GLU A 91 -56.01 4.81 -3.62
CA GLU A 91 -55.38 3.82 -4.51
C GLU A 91 -54.45 4.49 -5.53
N ALA A 92 -54.93 5.51 -6.26
CA ALA A 92 -54.13 6.22 -7.25
C ALA A 92 -52.90 6.92 -6.65
N ILE A 93 -53.06 7.55 -5.49
CA ILE A 93 -51.96 8.24 -4.77
C ILE A 93 -50.91 7.22 -4.31
N LEU A 94 -51.34 6.10 -3.72
CA LEU A 94 -50.43 5.10 -3.17
C LEU A 94 -49.65 4.36 -4.27
N VAL A 95 -50.32 4.00 -5.37
CA VAL A 95 -49.69 3.41 -6.56
C VAL A 95 -48.66 4.36 -7.15
N GLY A 96 -49.03 5.63 -7.36
CA GLY A 96 -48.13 6.66 -7.88
C GLY A 96 -46.90 6.88 -7.00
N SER A 97 -47.09 7.01 -5.67
CA SER A 97 -45.97 7.19 -4.74
C SER A 97 -45.05 5.97 -4.67
N SER A 98 -45.59 4.76 -4.79
CA SER A 98 -44.81 3.53 -4.72
C SER A 98 -43.93 3.35 -5.96
N ILE A 99 -44.47 3.62 -7.16
CA ILE A 99 -43.71 3.63 -8.41
C ILE A 99 -42.53 4.61 -8.33
N PHE A 100 -42.79 5.82 -7.83
CA PHE A 100 -41.75 6.84 -7.68
C PHE A 100 -40.64 6.40 -6.72
N ILE A 101 -41.00 5.97 -5.50
CA ILE A 101 -40.01 5.62 -4.46
C ILE A 101 -39.16 4.41 -4.89
N PHE A 102 -39.79 3.30 -5.26
CA PHE A 102 -39.05 2.08 -5.64
C PHE A 102 -38.30 2.26 -6.96
N GLY A 103 -38.84 3.04 -7.91
CA GLY A 103 -38.16 3.39 -9.15
C GLY A 103 -36.89 4.22 -8.92
N THR A 104 -36.95 5.25 -8.09
CA THR A 104 -35.78 6.09 -7.76
C THR A 104 -34.72 5.31 -7.00
N VAL A 105 -35.11 4.53 -5.99
CA VAL A 105 -34.16 3.71 -5.21
C VAL A 105 -33.48 2.67 -6.09
N ALA A 106 -34.24 1.93 -6.89
CA ALA A 106 -33.67 0.93 -7.79
C ALA A 106 -32.73 1.55 -8.84
N THR A 107 -33.09 2.71 -9.40
CA THR A 107 -32.24 3.42 -10.36
C THR A 107 -30.95 3.92 -9.71
N TYR A 108 -31.00 4.43 -8.47
CA TYR A 108 -29.81 4.81 -7.71
C TYR A 108 -28.89 3.60 -7.42
N MET A 109 -29.47 2.45 -7.07
CA MET A 109 -28.70 1.21 -6.81
C MET A 109 -27.90 0.75 -8.04
N ARG A 110 -28.36 1.04 -9.27
CA ARG A 110 -27.63 0.74 -10.52
C ARG A 110 -26.39 1.62 -10.71
N LEU A 111 -26.29 2.76 -10.04
CA LEU A 111 -25.13 3.65 -10.11
C LEU A 111 -23.99 3.19 -9.18
N LEU A 112 -24.26 2.30 -8.23
CA LEU A 112 -23.25 1.78 -7.31
C LEU A 112 -22.37 0.74 -8.02
N PRO A 113 -21.04 0.96 -8.15
CA PRO A 113 -20.17 0.11 -8.97
C PRO A 113 -20.10 -1.35 -8.49
N LYS A 114 -20.28 -1.59 -7.19
CA LYS A 114 -20.36 -2.96 -6.62
C LYS A 114 -21.60 -3.73 -7.10
N ILE A 115 -22.75 -3.05 -7.23
CA ILE A 115 -24.03 -3.64 -7.64
C ILE A 115 -24.10 -3.74 -9.17
N LYS A 116 -23.67 -2.68 -9.88
CA LYS A 116 -23.66 -2.61 -11.34
C LYS A 116 -22.94 -3.80 -11.99
N ARG A 117 -21.80 -4.22 -11.41
CA ARG A 117 -21.00 -5.33 -11.97
C ARG A 117 -21.67 -6.70 -11.90
N ARG A 118 -22.53 -6.96 -10.90
CA ARG A 118 -23.08 -8.31 -10.63
C ARG A 118 -24.60 -8.43 -10.79
N TYR A 119 -25.34 -7.35 -10.54
CA TYR A 119 -26.79 -7.38 -10.38
C TYR A 119 -27.55 -6.34 -11.23
N ASP A 120 -26.90 -5.60 -12.13
CA ASP A 120 -27.57 -4.56 -12.95
C ASP A 120 -28.80 -5.11 -13.69
N TYR A 121 -28.65 -6.30 -14.30
CA TYR A 121 -29.75 -6.98 -14.98
C TYR A 121 -30.90 -7.37 -14.02
N ALA A 122 -30.60 -7.84 -12.81
CA ALA A 122 -31.62 -8.17 -11.82
C ALA A 122 -32.41 -6.94 -11.36
N VAL A 123 -31.73 -5.79 -11.17
CA VAL A 123 -32.36 -4.52 -10.79
C VAL A 123 -33.24 -3.97 -11.92
N MET A 124 -32.82 -4.11 -13.18
CA MET A 124 -33.64 -3.74 -14.34
C MET A 124 -34.92 -4.58 -14.43
N ILE A 125 -34.82 -5.90 -14.26
CA ILE A 125 -35.98 -6.81 -14.26
C ILE A 125 -36.90 -6.54 -13.06
N PHE A 126 -36.34 -6.18 -11.89
CA PHE A 126 -37.10 -5.74 -10.73
C PHE A 126 -37.99 -4.54 -11.05
N ILE A 127 -37.43 -3.47 -11.63
CA ILE A 127 -38.17 -2.24 -11.98
C ILE A 127 -39.31 -2.56 -12.96
N LEU A 128 -39.01 -3.33 -14.01
CA LEU A 128 -40.01 -3.71 -15.01
C LEU A 128 -41.14 -4.56 -14.41
N THR A 129 -40.80 -5.55 -13.58
CA THR A 129 -41.78 -6.46 -12.98
C THR A 129 -42.63 -5.73 -11.94
N PHE A 130 -42.01 -4.92 -11.08
CA PHE A 130 -42.70 -4.14 -10.05
C PHE A 130 -43.74 -3.18 -10.66
N ASN A 131 -43.33 -2.39 -11.65
CA ASN A 131 -44.22 -1.43 -12.31
C ASN A 131 -45.35 -2.13 -13.05
N LEU A 132 -45.06 -3.25 -13.73
CA LEU A 132 -46.09 -3.98 -14.45
C LEU A 132 -47.12 -4.59 -13.51
N VAL A 133 -46.68 -5.25 -12.43
CA VAL A 133 -47.58 -5.85 -11.44
C VAL A 133 -48.43 -4.78 -10.75
N LEU A 134 -47.85 -3.63 -10.44
CA LEU A 134 -48.53 -2.56 -9.72
C LEU A 134 -49.53 -1.77 -10.59
N VAL A 135 -49.32 -1.69 -11.91
CA VAL A 135 -50.21 -0.98 -12.86
C VAL A 135 -51.29 -1.91 -13.46
N SER A 136 -51.22 -3.22 -13.20
CA SER A 136 -52.17 -4.17 -13.78
C SER A 136 -53.59 -3.98 -13.21
N PRO A 137 -54.62 -3.72 -14.04
CA PRO A 137 -55.98 -3.37 -13.59
C PRO A 137 -56.82 -4.58 -13.14
N VAL A 138 -56.21 -5.71 -12.78
CA VAL A 138 -56.91 -6.97 -12.56
C VAL A 138 -57.13 -7.22 -11.06
N ARG A 139 -58.37 -7.60 -10.70
CA ARG A 139 -58.85 -7.88 -9.33
C ARG A 139 -57.83 -8.65 -8.47
N SER A 140 -57.74 -8.27 -7.19
CA SER A 140 -56.79 -8.77 -6.16
C SER A 140 -56.55 -10.28 -6.14
N ASP A 141 -57.57 -11.06 -6.50
CA ASP A 141 -57.56 -12.52 -6.38
C ASP A 141 -56.82 -13.20 -7.56
N ILE A 142 -56.58 -12.46 -8.64
CA ILE A 142 -55.92 -12.92 -9.88
C ILE A 142 -54.46 -12.46 -9.94
N ILE A 143 -54.05 -11.44 -9.17
CA ILE A 143 -52.69 -10.86 -9.19
C ILE A 143 -51.64 -11.91 -8.76
N VAL A 144 -51.93 -12.69 -7.72
CA VAL A 144 -51.02 -13.74 -7.23
C VAL A 144 -50.89 -14.86 -8.27
N ALA A 145 -51.99 -15.25 -8.91
CA ALA A 145 -51.97 -16.25 -10.00
C ALA A 145 -51.17 -15.73 -11.22
N LEU A 146 -51.29 -14.45 -11.55
CA LEU A 146 -50.52 -13.80 -12.62
C LEU A 146 -49.01 -13.78 -12.32
N ALA A 147 -48.62 -13.48 -11.08
CA ALA A 147 -47.22 -13.50 -10.65
C ALA A 147 -46.61 -14.91 -10.65
N LEU A 148 -47.36 -15.92 -10.18
CA LEU A 148 -46.93 -17.32 -10.20
C LEU A 148 -46.79 -17.87 -11.62
N ASN A 149 -47.71 -17.51 -12.51
CA ASN A 149 -47.66 -17.91 -13.91
C ASN A 149 -46.43 -17.30 -14.62
N ARG A 150 -46.08 -16.05 -14.31
CA ARG A 150 -44.85 -15.41 -14.79
C ARG A 150 -43.59 -16.10 -14.26
N LEU A 151 -43.57 -16.47 -12.99
CA LEU A 151 -42.44 -17.21 -12.42
C LEU A 151 -42.27 -18.59 -13.08
N SER A 152 -43.38 -19.29 -13.35
CA SER A 152 -43.39 -20.57 -14.05
C SER A 152 -42.89 -20.45 -15.49
N THR A 153 -43.38 -19.47 -16.26
CA THR A 153 -42.92 -19.25 -17.65
C THR A 153 -41.46 -18.82 -17.76
N VAL A 154 -40.95 -18.00 -16.82
CA VAL A 154 -39.52 -17.68 -16.72
C VAL A 154 -38.73 -18.94 -16.38
N GLY A 155 -39.19 -19.74 -15.41
CA GLY A 155 -38.55 -20.99 -15.03
C GLY A 155 -38.43 -21.99 -16.19
N MET A 156 -39.48 -22.13 -16.99
CA MET A 156 -39.48 -22.99 -18.18
C MET A 156 -38.51 -22.48 -19.25
N GLY A 157 -38.50 -21.17 -19.53
CA GLY A 157 -37.53 -20.57 -20.45
C GLY A 157 -36.08 -20.79 -20.01
N LEU A 158 -35.79 -20.64 -18.72
CA LEU A 158 -34.47 -20.91 -18.15
C LEU A 158 -34.06 -22.37 -18.23
N ALA A 159 -34.98 -23.30 -17.95
CA ALA A 159 -34.72 -24.72 -18.05
C ALA A 159 -34.32 -25.10 -19.48
N ILE A 160 -35.04 -24.60 -20.49
CA ILE A 160 -34.73 -24.85 -21.90
C ILE A 160 -33.37 -24.26 -22.29
N CYS A 161 -33.07 -23.03 -21.86
CA CYS A 161 -31.75 -22.42 -22.10
C CYS A 161 -30.62 -23.29 -21.52
N ILE A 162 -30.74 -23.70 -20.26
CA ILE A 162 -29.73 -24.51 -19.58
C ILE A 162 -29.56 -25.88 -20.26
N CYS A 163 -30.67 -26.55 -20.58
CA CYS A 163 -30.64 -27.83 -21.29
C CYS A 163 -29.89 -27.71 -22.62
N ILE A 164 -30.18 -26.70 -23.43
CA ILE A 164 -29.53 -26.52 -24.73
C ILE A 164 -28.06 -26.13 -24.57
N SER A 165 -27.73 -25.27 -23.61
CA SER A 165 -26.35 -24.88 -23.32
C SER A 165 -25.48 -26.07 -22.88
N ILE A 166 -26.06 -27.06 -22.19
CA ILE A 166 -25.35 -28.26 -21.70
C ILE A 166 -25.32 -29.39 -22.76
N PHE A 167 -26.46 -29.69 -23.40
CA PHE A 167 -26.59 -30.88 -24.25
C PHE A 167 -26.19 -30.65 -25.72
N ILE A 168 -26.25 -29.41 -26.23
CA ILE A 168 -25.90 -29.11 -27.62
C ILE A 168 -24.53 -28.41 -27.60
N PHE A 169 -23.48 -29.12 -28.02
CA PHE A 169 -22.09 -28.64 -28.16
C PHE A 169 -21.61 -27.75 -27.00
N PRO A 170 -21.51 -28.25 -25.75
CA PRO A 170 -21.28 -27.40 -24.58
C PRO A 170 -20.06 -26.49 -24.76
N MET A 171 -20.25 -25.20 -24.46
CA MET A 171 -19.18 -24.19 -24.52
C MET A 171 -18.94 -23.67 -23.11
N TRP A 172 -17.84 -24.13 -22.52
CA TRP A 172 -17.41 -23.75 -21.18
C TRP A 172 -16.38 -22.61 -21.27
N ALA A 173 -16.55 -21.60 -20.42
CA ALA A 173 -15.54 -20.55 -20.27
C ALA A 173 -14.19 -21.12 -19.76
N SER A 174 -14.22 -22.27 -19.07
CA SER A 174 -13.02 -22.97 -18.60
C SER A 174 -12.14 -23.43 -19.76
N ASP A 175 -12.72 -24.03 -20.81
CA ASP A 175 -11.95 -24.57 -21.93
C ASP A 175 -11.26 -23.46 -22.73
N GLU A 176 -11.91 -22.29 -22.81
CA GLU A 176 -11.35 -21.11 -23.46
C GLU A 176 -10.20 -20.50 -22.64
N LEU A 177 -10.35 -20.46 -21.32
CA LEU A 177 -9.28 -20.06 -20.42
C LEU A 177 -8.09 -21.02 -20.52
N HIS A 178 -8.32 -22.34 -20.49
CA HIS A 178 -7.27 -23.35 -20.64
C HIS A 178 -6.54 -23.25 -21.99
N TYR A 179 -7.28 -23.10 -23.10
CA TYR A 179 -6.66 -22.95 -24.41
C TYR A 179 -5.87 -21.64 -24.53
N SER A 180 -6.41 -20.52 -24.03
CA SER A 180 -5.72 -19.24 -24.05
C SER A 180 -4.47 -19.25 -23.17
N ILE A 181 -4.51 -19.92 -22.02
CA ILE A 181 -3.37 -20.05 -21.11
C ILE A 181 -2.31 -20.95 -21.75
N ALA A 182 -2.69 -22.13 -22.25
CA ALA A 182 -1.77 -23.07 -22.89
C ALA A 182 -1.05 -22.44 -24.09
N PHE A 183 -1.79 -21.74 -24.96
CA PHE A 183 -1.21 -21.04 -26.11
C PHE A 183 -0.23 -19.93 -25.69
N LYS A 184 -0.52 -19.21 -24.61
CA LYS A 184 0.38 -18.18 -24.06
C LYS A 184 1.66 -18.81 -23.49
N PHE A 185 1.55 -19.94 -22.79
CA PHE A 185 2.71 -20.67 -22.29
C PHE A 185 3.56 -21.26 -23.42
N GLU A 186 2.94 -21.81 -24.46
CA GLU A 186 3.65 -22.33 -25.63
C GLU A 186 4.38 -21.22 -26.39
N LYS A 187 3.74 -20.05 -26.55
CA LYS A 187 4.39 -18.87 -27.12
C LYS A 187 5.53 -18.35 -26.27
N LEU A 188 5.37 -18.33 -24.95
CA LEU A 188 6.42 -17.96 -24.01
C LEU A 188 7.61 -18.93 -24.09
N ALA A 189 7.35 -20.23 -24.14
CA ALA A 189 8.37 -21.26 -24.28
C ALA A 189 9.16 -21.09 -25.60
N SER A 190 8.48 -20.89 -26.73
CA SER A 190 9.14 -20.66 -28.02
C SER A 190 9.98 -19.38 -28.06
N CYS A 191 9.60 -18.36 -27.28
CA CYS A 191 10.38 -17.11 -27.15
C CYS A 191 11.65 -17.33 -26.33
N ILE A 192 11.55 -18.08 -25.22
CA ILE A 192 12.70 -18.41 -24.37
C ILE A 192 13.70 -19.27 -25.14
N GLU A 193 13.21 -20.24 -25.91
CA GLU A 193 14.04 -21.12 -26.74
C GLU A 193 14.79 -20.33 -27.83
N GLY A 194 14.12 -19.39 -28.52
CA GLY A 194 14.77 -18.50 -29.49
C GLY A 194 15.81 -17.56 -28.87
N CYS A 195 15.56 -17.02 -27.67
CA CYS A 195 16.54 -16.19 -26.96
C CYS A 195 17.77 -16.99 -26.50
N LEU A 196 17.60 -18.28 -26.17
CA LEU A 196 18.69 -19.18 -25.80
C LEU A 196 19.60 -19.51 -27.00
N GLU A 197 19.04 -19.68 -28.20
CA GLU A 197 19.82 -19.90 -29.42
C GLU A 197 20.62 -18.64 -29.84
N GLU A 198 20.04 -17.45 -29.69
CA GLU A 198 20.77 -16.18 -29.93
C GLU A 198 21.88 -15.93 -28.89
N PHE A 199 21.67 -16.31 -27.64
CA PHE A 199 22.69 -16.21 -26.58
C PHE A 199 23.91 -17.09 -26.86
N TYR A 200 23.72 -18.27 -27.45
CA TYR A 200 24.83 -19.15 -27.85
C TYR A 200 25.67 -18.58 -29.02
N THR A 201 25.13 -17.65 -29.80
CA THR A 201 25.79 -17.10 -31.00
C THR A 201 26.45 -15.75 -30.76
N MET A 202 26.07 -14.99 -29.73
CA MET A 202 26.67 -13.70 -29.38
C MET A 202 27.46 -13.76 -28.06
N SER A 203 28.75 -14.07 -28.16
CA SER A 203 29.72 -13.70 -27.12
C SER A 203 30.04 -12.20 -27.26
N ASN A 204 29.61 -11.40 -26.27
CA ASN A 204 30.03 -10.01 -25.96
C ASN A 204 29.05 -8.85 -26.26
N ASP A 205 27.78 -8.90 -25.86
CA ASP A 205 27.09 -7.66 -25.42
C ASP A 205 25.78 -7.94 -24.66
N MET A 206 25.80 -7.71 -23.35
CA MET A 206 24.69 -8.03 -22.42
C MET A 206 23.55 -6.97 -22.45
N GLU A 207 23.86 -5.71 -22.76
CA GLU A 207 22.88 -4.61 -22.78
C GLU A 207 21.89 -4.71 -23.95
N THR A 208 22.37 -5.16 -25.11
CA THR A 208 21.56 -5.33 -26.33
C THR A 208 20.53 -6.44 -26.14
N LEU A 209 20.91 -7.53 -25.46
CA LEU A 209 20.08 -8.69 -25.14
C LEU A 209 18.88 -8.33 -24.26
N GLN A 210 19.09 -7.51 -23.23
CA GLN A 210 18.04 -7.10 -22.29
C GLN A 210 16.97 -6.24 -22.98
N SER A 211 17.36 -5.41 -23.95
CA SER A 211 16.41 -4.62 -24.75
C SER A 211 15.59 -5.50 -25.70
N ILE A 212 16.22 -6.48 -26.36
CA ILE A 212 15.57 -7.37 -27.33
C ILE A 212 14.56 -8.28 -26.62
N VAL A 213 14.91 -8.84 -25.46
CA VAL A 213 14.01 -9.69 -24.64
C VAL A 213 12.82 -8.88 -24.12
N MET A 214 13.06 -7.68 -23.59
CA MET A 214 11.99 -6.80 -23.08
C MET A 214 11.01 -6.38 -24.19
N GLN A 215 11.53 -6.05 -25.38
CA GLN A 215 10.73 -5.56 -26.49
C GLN A 215 9.93 -6.67 -27.17
N THR A 216 10.48 -7.88 -27.21
CA THR A 216 9.81 -9.08 -27.76
C THR A 216 8.77 -9.65 -26.81
N CYS A 217 9.03 -9.66 -25.49
CA CYS A 217 8.03 -10.10 -24.50
C CYS A 217 6.83 -9.13 -24.45
N LYS A 218 7.09 -7.82 -24.58
CA LYS A 218 6.06 -6.78 -24.65
C LYS A 218 5.18 -6.90 -25.91
N SER A 219 5.75 -7.23 -27.08
CA SER A 219 4.97 -7.37 -28.32
C SER A 219 4.06 -8.62 -28.32
N ILE A 220 4.50 -9.72 -27.69
CA ILE A 220 3.71 -10.96 -27.57
C ILE A 220 2.54 -10.76 -26.60
N LEU A 221 2.75 -10.06 -25.49
CA LEU A 221 1.73 -9.72 -24.48
C LEU A 221 0.64 -8.77 -24.99
N HIS A 222 0.98 -7.85 -25.90
CA HIS A 222 0.04 -6.89 -26.48
C HIS A 222 -0.74 -7.41 -27.70
N SER A 223 -0.45 -8.63 -28.19
CA SER A 223 -0.92 -9.07 -29.52
C SER A 223 -2.39 -9.53 -29.62
N ASN A 224 -3.21 -9.42 -28.57
CA ASN A 224 -4.69 -9.34 -28.67
C ASN A 224 -5.31 -9.31 -27.27
N ALA A 225 -5.75 -8.14 -26.80
CA ALA A 225 -6.75 -8.06 -25.75
C ALA A 225 -7.45 -6.70 -25.79
N ASN A 226 -8.75 -6.72 -26.08
CA ASN A 226 -9.63 -5.60 -25.76
C ASN A 226 -9.59 -5.32 -24.26
N GLU A 227 -9.58 -4.04 -23.94
CA GLU A 227 -9.47 -3.47 -22.61
C GLU A 227 -10.62 -3.89 -21.69
N GLU A 228 -10.36 -3.74 -20.37
CA GLU A 228 -11.35 -3.46 -19.31
C GLU A 228 -11.70 -4.55 -18.27
N SER A 229 -11.03 -5.72 -18.18
CA SER A 229 -11.36 -6.65 -17.07
C SER A 229 -10.26 -7.48 -16.40
N LEU A 230 -8.97 -7.26 -16.68
CA LEU A 230 -7.90 -8.17 -16.21
C LEU A 230 -6.87 -7.62 -15.21
N ASP A 231 -7.02 -6.38 -14.71
CA ASP A 231 -6.13 -5.81 -13.69
C ASP A 231 -6.21 -6.49 -12.30
N LYS A 232 -7.07 -7.51 -12.14
CA LYS A 232 -7.22 -8.25 -10.86
C LYS A 232 -6.97 -9.75 -10.94
N CYS A 233 -6.74 -10.32 -12.13
CA CYS A 233 -6.47 -11.76 -12.25
C CYS A 233 -4.98 -12.07 -12.47
N ILE A 234 -4.20 -11.11 -12.99
CA ILE A 234 -2.79 -11.36 -13.37
C ILE A 234 -1.85 -11.42 -12.15
N ILE A 235 -2.25 -10.90 -10.98
CA ILE A 235 -1.39 -10.86 -9.78
C ILE A 235 -1.46 -12.17 -8.97
N VAL A 236 -2.49 -13.00 -9.12
CA VAL A 236 -2.72 -14.15 -8.21
C VAL A 236 -2.22 -15.49 -8.77
N GLU A 237 -2.18 -15.69 -10.08
CA GLU A 237 -1.81 -17.01 -10.65
C GLU A 237 -0.31 -17.22 -10.88
N CYS A 238 0.53 -16.18 -10.83
CA CYS A 238 1.98 -16.35 -10.74
C CYS A 238 2.44 -16.78 -9.33
N ASP A 239 1.72 -16.42 -8.27
CA ASP A 239 2.03 -16.84 -6.89
C ASP A 239 1.70 -18.32 -6.63
N SER A 240 0.62 -18.84 -7.23
CA SER A 240 0.19 -20.23 -7.00
C SER A 240 0.99 -21.26 -7.81
N LEU A 241 1.48 -20.91 -9.01
CA LEU A 241 2.40 -21.75 -9.78
C LEU A 241 3.77 -21.85 -9.10
N ARG A 242 4.18 -20.83 -8.34
CA ARG A 242 5.46 -20.80 -7.60
C ARG A 242 5.49 -21.83 -6.46
N ASN A 243 4.40 -22.00 -5.72
CA ASN A 243 4.33 -23.00 -4.65
C ASN A 243 4.23 -24.44 -5.19
N TRP A 244 3.50 -24.67 -6.28
CA TRP A 244 3.37 -26.02 -6.87
C TRP A 244 4.69 -26.54 -7.47
N THR A 245 5.51 -25.63 -8.02
CA THR A 245 6.82 -26.00 -8.60
C THR A 245 7.84 -26.33 -7.50
N ILE A 246 7.72 -25.72 -6.32
CA ILE A 246 8.58 -26.00 -5.15
C ILE A 246 8.22 -27.35 -4.50
N GLU A 247 6.95 -27.75 -4.48
CA GLU A 247 6.53 -29.03 -3.86
C GLU A 247 6.87 -30.27 -4.70
N ILE A 248 6.89 -30.17 -6.03
CA ILE A 248 7.17 -31.32 -6.92
C ILE A 248 8.68 -31.56 -7.10
N LEU A 249 9.51 -30.51 -7.10
CA LEU A 249 10.97 -30.64 -7.27
C LEU A 249 11.75 -30.86 -5.96
N GLY A 250 11.08 -30.82 -4.81
CA GLY A 250 11.70 -31.08 -3.50
C GLY A 250 11.91 -32.56 -3.15
N ARG A 251 11.53 -33.52 -4.00
CA ARG A 251 11.53 -34.95 -3.64
C ARG A 251 12.54 -35.85 -4.36
N ASP A 252 13.24 -35.39 -5.40
CA ASP A 252 14.31 -36.19 -6.02
C ASP A 252 15.65 -35.43 -5.98
N LEU A 253 16.41 -35.80 -4.95
CA LEU A 253 17.72 -35.31 -4.56
C LEU A 253 18.85 -36.07 -5.27
N ILE A 254 19.96 -35.34 -5.49
CA ILE A 254 21.36 -35.78 -5.65
C ILE A 254 21.83 -36.05 -7.09
N GLY A 255 22.52 -35.05 -7.64
CA GLY A 255 23.46 -35.19 -8.76
C GLY A 255 24.26 -33.90 -8.98
N ASP A 256 25.58 -33.97 -8.83
CA ASP A 256 26.54 -32.91 -9.19
C ASP A 256 26.52 -32.69 -10.71
N ASP A 257 25.89 -31.61 -11.19
CA ASP A 257 25.97 -31.19 -12.60
C ASP A 257 25.90 -29.64 -12.71
N PRO A 258 26.65 -28.97 -13.62
CA PRO A 258 26.81 -27.51 -13.65
C PRO A 258 25.52 -26.71 -13.95
N LYS A 259 24.43 -27.39 -14.29
CA LYS A 259 23.11 -26.80 -14.53
C LYS A 259 22.44 -26.29 -13.25
N HIS A 260 22.93 -26.69 -12.08
CA HIS A 260 22.46 -26.19 -10.78
C HIS A 260 22.80 -24.72 -10.50
N GLN A 261 23.82 -24.15 -11.18
CA GLN A 261 24.14 -22.73 -11.04
C GLN A 261 23.17 -21.83 -11.82
N LEU A 262 22.43 -22.34 -12.82
CA LEU A 262 21.49 -21.51 -13.58
C LEU A 262 20.13 -21.35 -12.90
N PHE A 263 19.71 -22.31 -12.07
CA PHE A 263 18.41 -22.24 -11.38
C PHE A 263 18.42 -21.35 -10.13
N SER A 264 19.60 -21.03 -9.56
CA SER A 264 19.71 -19.96 -8.55
C SER A 264 19.54 -18.56 -9.13
N PHE A 265 19.66 -18.39 -10.45
CA PHE A 265 19.47 -17.11 -11.13
C PHE A 265 18.00 -16.75 -11.40
N PHE A 266 17.07 -17.72 -11.41
CA PHE A 266 15.64 -17.48 -11.68
C PHE A 266 14.77 -17.34 -10.43
N ALA A 267 15.34 -17.51 -9.23
CA ALA A 267 14.78 -16.87 -8.05
C ALA A 267 15.04 -15.37 -8.18
N THR A 268 14.12 -14.64 -8.82
CA THR A 268 14.16 -13.18 -8.89
C THR A 268 14.28 -12.62 -7.47
N SER A 269 15.51 -12.29 -7.08
CA SER A 269 15.79 -11.48 -5.91
C SER A 269 15.12 -10.14 -6.16
N PHE A 270 14.17 -9.76 -5.32
CA PHE A 270 13.90 -8.34 -5.20
C PHE A 270 15.23 -7.69 -4.81
N SER A 271 15.73 -6.78 -5.64
CA SER A 271 16.95 -6.03 -5.37
C SER A 271 16.68 -5.12 -4.18
N ALA A 272 16.98 -5.64 -2.98
CA ALA A 272 16.98 -4.84 -1.77
C ALA A 272 18.22 -3.96 -1.76
N TYR A 273 18.07 -2.77 -1.22
CA TYR A 273 19.17 -1.83 -1.01
C TYR A 273 19.33 -1.56 0.48
N LEU A 274 20.52 -1.11 0.87
CA LEU A 274 20.74 -0.59 2.21
C LEU A 274 21.53 0.71 2.18
N ALA A 275 21.45 1.44 3.29
CA ALA A 275 22.34 2.56 3.56
C ALA A 275 22.64 2.66 5.06
N PRO A 276 23.89 2.95 5.45
CA PRO A 276 24.24 3.17 6.84
C PRO A 276 23.65 4.49 7.35
N ILE A 277 23.25 4.48 8.63
CA ILE A 277 22.75 5.65 9.35
C ILE A 277 23.58 5.83 10.62
N ALA A 278 24.31 6.93 10.70
CA ALA A 278 25.14 7.27 11.85
C ALA A 278 24.45 8.36 12.70
N VAL A 279 24.46 8.18 14.02
CA VAL A 279 24.04 9.22 14.97
C VAL A 279 25.20 10.19 15.22
N ASP A 280 24.90 11.48 15.22
CA ASP A 280 25.79 12.53 15.68
C ASP A 280 25.56 12.73 17.18
N PHE A 281 26.57 12.47 18.02
CA PHE A 281 26.39 12.47 19.47
C PHE A 281 26.24 13.87 20.07
N ASP A 282 26.69 14.91 19.37
CA ASP A 282 26.58 16.31 19.81
C ASP A 282 25.13 16.83 19.64
N THR A 283 24.54 16.61 18.47
CA THR A 283 23.19 17.09 18.14
C THR A 283 22.09 16.05 18.38
N ARG A 284 22.48 14.77 18.52
CA ARG A 284 21.57 13.60 18.58
C ARG A 284 20.67 13.48 17.36
N LEU A 285 21.17 13.91 16.20
CA LEU A 285 20.52 13.77 14.89
C LEU A 285 21.18 12.66 14.08
N TYR A 286 20.49 12.18 13.04
CA TYR A 286 20.93 11.05 12.23
C TYR A 286 21.38 11.49 10.85
N THR A 287 22.45 10.89 10.37
CA THR A 287 23.02 11.12 9.03
C THR A 287 23.00 9.82 8.24
N MET A 288 22.57 9.90 7.00
CA MET A 288 22.51 8.79 6.06
C MET A 288 23.59 8.99 5.00
N SER A 289 24.42 7.97 4.77
CA SER A 289 25.43 8.00 3.71
C SER A 289 24.90 7.30 2.45
N ILE A 290 24.86 8.05 1.36
CA ILE A 290 24.44 7.56 0.04
C ILE A 290 25.50 7.93 -1.00
N TYR A 291 25.40 7.37 -2.21
CA TYR A 291 26.23 7.79 -3.33
C TYR A 291 25.37 8.50 -4.37
N ILE A 292 25.76 9.70 -4.76
CA ILE A 292 25.10 10.44 -5.86
C ILE A 292 26.15 10.89 -6.86
N LYS A 293 25.68 11.32 -8.04
CA LYS A 293 26.49 11.79 -9.20
C LYS A 293 27.10 10.64 -9.97
N THR A 294 27.63 10.97 -11.15
CA THR A 294 28.51 10.08 -11.91
C THR A 294 29.84 10.77 -12.19
N PRO A 295 31.00 10.18 -11.81
CA PRO A 295 31.14 8.93 -11.05
C PRO A 295 30.54 9.03 -9.63
N PRO A 296 30.06 7.91 -9.03
CA PRO A 296 29.40 7.92 -7.72
C PRO A 296 30.28 8.53 -6.63
N GLN A 297 29.77 9.53 -5.92
CA GLN A 297 30.46 10.20 -4.81
C GLN A 297 29.71 10.02 -3.49
N PRO A 298 30.41 9.66 -2.40
CA PRO A 298 29.81 9.56 -1.08
C PRO A 298 29.26 10.91 -0.64
N THR A 299 28.02 10.90 -0.17
CA THR A 299 27.27 12.10 0.21
C THR A 299 26.52 11.82 1.50
N ASN A 300 26.81 12.62 2.53
CA ASN A 300 26.15 12.51 3.83
C ASN A 300 25.00 13.51 3.91
N LEU A 301 23.80 13.00 4.12
CA LEU A 301 22.58 13.79 4.24
C LEU A 301 21.99 13.61 5.64
N LEU A 302 21.34 14.64 6.17
CA LEU A 302 20.50 14.48 7.37
C LEU A 302 19.36 13.50 7.04
N PHE A 303 19.15 12.49 7.86
CA PHE A 303 18.04 11.55 7.72
C PHE A 303 16.77 12.16 8.29
N ASP A 304 15.82 12.53 7.43
CA ASP A 304 14.54 13.11 7.82
C ASP A 304 13.38 12.22 7.36
N LEU A 305 12.85 11.46 8.31
CA LEU A 305 11.71 10.57 8.11
C LEU A 305 10.44 11.32 7.67
N GLY A 306 10.32 12.62 7.94
CA GLY A 306 9.15 13.45 7.63
C GLY A 306 9.31 14.33 6.38
N ALA A 307 10.43 14.26 5.66
CA ALA A 307 10.66 15.08 4.47
C ALA A 307 10.13 14.43 3.18
N SER A 308 9.48 15.23 2.34
CA SER A 308 8.82 14.79 1.10
C SER A 308 9.72 14.53 -0.10
N PHE A 309 10.92 15.06 -0.08
CA PHE A 309 11.90 14.78 -1.11
C PHE A 309 13.28 15.08 -0.56
N SER A 310 14.27 14.42 -1.11
CA SER A 310 15.65 14.72 -0.77
C SER A 310 16.09 16.04 -1.40
N TRP A 311 17.01 16.74 -0.74
CA TRP A 311 17.63 17.93 -1.30
C TRP A 311 19.09 18.03 -0.90
N VAL A 312 19.90 18.66 -1.75
CA VAL A 312 21.35 18.81 -1.55
C VAL A 312 21.82 20.25 -1.81
N ASP A 313 22.89 20.64 -1.15
CA ASP A 313 23.63 21.87 -1.40
C ASP A 313 24.49 21.72 -2.66
N CYS A 314 24.25 22.60 -3.61
CA CYS A 314 24.94 22.66 -4.89
C CYS A 314 25.81 23.90 -5.04
N THR A 315 26.11 24.62 -3.95
CA THR A 315 27.03 25.76 -4.00
C THR A 315 28.48 25.35 -4.29
N HIS A 316 28.89 24.18 -3.80
CA HIS A 316 30.24 23.64 -3.98
C HIS A 316 30.31 22.76 -5.22
N ASN A 317 30.73 23.35 -6.34
CA ASN A 317 31.03 22.72 -7.64
C ASN A 317 30.48 21.29 -7.82
N TYR A 318 29.15 21.17 -7.86
CA TYR A 318 28.47 19.89 -8.04
C TYR A 318 28.88 19.34 -9.41
N ASN A 319 29.72 18.31 -9.42
CA ASN A 319 30.29 17.74 -10.63
C ASN A 319 29.72 16.35 -10.87
N SER A 320 28.89 16.24 -11.91
CA SER A 320 28.28 15.02 -12.41
C SER A 320 28.08 15.17 -13.90
N PHE A 321 28.28 14.12 -14.68
CA PHE A 321 27.94 14.16 -16.11
C PHE A 321 26.54 13.61 -16.43
N THR A 322 25.83 13.08 -15.42
CA THR A 322 24.48 12.51 -15.56
C THR A 322 23.38 13.40 -15.01
N TYR A 323 23.71 14.54 -14.40
CA TYR A 323 22.66 15.45 -13.90
C TYR A 323 21.86 16.05 -15.06
N ARG A 324 20.55 16.18 -14.86
CA ARG A 324 19.64 16.86 -15.79
C ARG A 324 18.72 17.77 -15.00
N ALA A 325 18.61 19.03 -15.43
CA ALA A 325 17.60 19.93 -14.89
C ALA A 325 16.22 19.46 -15.37
N ILE A 326 15.20 19.54 -14.49
CA ILE A 326 13.83 19.21 -14.86
C ILE A 326 13.19 20.45 -15.50
N PRO A 327 12.75 20.40 -16.77
CA PRO A 327 12.11 21.54 -17.42
C PRO A 327 10.77 21.88 -16.76
N CYS A 328 10.44 23.17 -16.69
CA CYS A 328 9.19 23.70 -16.15
C CYS A 328 7.96 23.10 -16.86
N SER A 329 8.02 23.01 -18.19
CA SER A 329 6.93 22.49 -19.03
C SER A 329 6.79 20.97 -19.02
N SER A 330 7.65 20.24 -18.31
CA SER A 330 7.61 18.78 -18.27
C SER A 330 6.44 18.24 -17.45
N SER A 331 5.91 17.08 -17.86
CA SER A 331 4.93 16.33 -17.06
C SER A 331 5.46 15.98 -15.66
N LEU A 332 6.78 15.75 -15.56
CA LEU A 332 7.45 15.50 -14.30
C LEU A 332 7.35 16.70 -13.34
N CYS A 333 7.57 17.93 -13.82
CA CYS A 333 7.41 19.13 -12.99
C CYS A 333 5.97 19.30 -12.48
N ASN A 334 4.98 19.04 -13.34
CA ASN A 334 3.56 19.06 -12.94
C ASN A 334 3.27 18.00 -11.87
N SER A 335 3.83 16.80 -12.00
CA SER A 335 3.63 15.72 -11.02
C SER A 335 4.27 16.01 -9.66
N LEU A 336 5.34 16.81 -9.62
CA LEU A 336 5.99 17.29 -8.40
C LEU A 336 5.15 18.33 -7.63
N GLY A 337 4.04 18.79 -8.21
CA GLY A 337 3.19 19.84 -7.62
C GLY A 337 3.88 21.21 -7.58
N SER A 338 4.91 21.40 -8.40
CA SER A 338 5.52 22.72 -8.57
C SER A 338 4.64 23.59 -9.46
N HIS A 339 4.31 24.79 -8.98
CA HIS A 339 3.70 25.85 -9.79
C HIS A 339 4.67 27.00 -10.06
N ALA A 340 5.95 26.81 -9.78
CA ALA A 340 6.98 27.82 -9.89
C ALA A 340 8.08 27.36 -10.84
N CYS A 341 8.53 28.31 -11.66
CA CYS A 341 9.61 28.09 -12.61
C CYS A 341 10.64 29.21 -12.47
N SER A 342 11.91 28.85 -12.58
CA SER A 342 13.01 29.80 -12.45
C SER A 342 13.85 29.85 -13.71
N ASN A 343 14.36 31.05 -13.98
CA ASN A 343 15.42 31.27 -14.94
C ASN A 343 16.70 31.65 -14.21
N CYS A 344 17.84 31.24 -14.77
CA CYS A 344 19.16 31.46 -14.21
C CYS A 344 19.88 32.59 -14.96
N PHE A 345 20.27 33.64 -14.24
CA PHE A 345 21.04 34.77 -14.78
C PHE A 345 22.53 34.70 -14.41
N SER A 346 23.03 33.52 -14.04
CA SER A 346 24.43 33.28 -13.67
C SER A 346 25.01 32.16 -14.52
N LEU A 347 26.27 31.76 -14.29
CA LEU A 347 26.84 30.60 -14.99
C LEU A 347 25.91 29.37 -14.83
N PRO A 348 25.54 28.72 -15.94
CA PRO A 348 24.73 27.50 -15.92
C PRO A 348 25.38 26.40 -15.10
N GLY A 349 24.57 25.66 -14.36
CA GLY A 349 25.02 24.49 -13.60
C GLY A 349 23.85 23.82 -12.86
N PRO A 350 24.14 22.79 -12.04
CA PRO A 350 23.10 21.97 -11.40
C PRO A 350 22.05 22.76 -10.60
N GLY A 351 22.47 23.81 -9.90
CA GLY A 351 21.58 24.69 -9.14
C GLY A 351 21.15 25.95 -9.88
N CYS A 352 21.34 26.04 -11.20
CA CYS A 352 21.05 27.24 -12.00
C CYS A 352 20.88 26.87 -13.48
N SER A 353 19.64 26.65 -13.88
CA SER A 353 19.24 26.39 -15.26
C SER A 353 18.09 27.32 -15.65
N ASN A 354 17.97 27.59 -16.95
CA ASN A 354 16.79 28.24 -17.51
C ASN A 354 15.62 27.26 -17.62
N ASP A 355 14.41 27.80 -17.61
CA ASP A 355 13.14 27.06 -17.70
C ASP A 355 13.07 25.86 -16.76
N SER A 356 13.53 26.03 -15.51
CA SER A 356 13.68 24.92 -14.57
C SER A 356 12.56 24.87 -13.54
N CYS A 357 12.13 23.66 -13.22
CA CYS A 357 11.14 23.37 -12.19
C CYS A 357 11.67 23.76 -10.80
N VAL A 358 10.87 24.47 -9.99
CA VAL A 358 11.28 24.95 -8.66
C VAL A 358 10.57 24.19 -7.54
N LEU A 359 11.34 23.72 -6.57
CA LEU A 359 10.84 23.16 -5.32
C LEU A 359 11.20 24.06 -4.14
N PHE A 360 10.58 23.77 -3.00
CA PHE A 360 10.77 24.49 -1.74
C PHE A 360 11.38 23.56 -0.69
N PRO A 361 12.65 23.13 -0.83
CA PRO A 361 13.31 22.35 0.20
C PRO A 361 13.23 23.05 1.55
N LYS A 362 13.01 22.23 2.59
CA LYS A 362 12.87 22.68 3.96
C LYS A 362 13.93 22.00 4.82
N ASN A 363 14.54 22.80 5.69
CA ASN A 363 15.28 22.29 6.83
C ASN A 363 14.30 22.11 7.99
N SER A 364 13.99 20.86 8.32
CA SER A 364 13.03 20.51 9.37
C SER A 364 13.53 20.79 10.80
N VAL A 365 14.84 20.97 10.99
CA VAL A 365 15.42 21.36 12.28
C VAL A 365 15.19 22.84 12.57
N THR A 366 15.48 23.71 11.59
CA THR A 366 15.34 25.17 11.76
C THR A 366 14.06 25.76 11.20
N GLN A 367 13.21 24.93 10.57
CA GLN A 367 11.98 25.31 9.87
C GLN A 367 12.21 26.32 8.73
N ARG A 368 13.45 26.46 8.25
CA ARG A 368 13.79 27.35 7.12
C ARG A 368 13.48 26.67 5.81
N SER A 369 12.93 27.41 4.85
CA SER A 369 12.73 26.96 3.48
C SER A 369 13.34 27.94 2.50
N ALA A 370 13.70 27.47 1.31
CA ALA A 370 14.16 28.31 0.21
C ALA A 370 13.72 27.72 -1.13
N MET A 371 13.62 28.58 -2.15
CA MET A 371 13.43 28.15 -3.53
C MET A 371 14.71 27.51 -4.07
N ALA A 372 14.58 26.37 -4.73
CA ALA A 372 15.67 25.62 -5.32
C ALA A 372 15.20 24.82 -6.54
N ASN A 373 16.11 24.55 -7.48
CA ASN A 373 15.75 23.84 -8.71
C ASN A 373 15.57 22.34 -8.44
N ALA A 374 14.62 21.71 -9.12
CA ALA A 374 14.49 20.27 -9.18
C ALA A 374 15.40 19.71 -10.27
N LEU A 375 16.07 18.60 -9.99
CA LEU A 375 16.93 17.93 -10.94
C LEU A 375 16.88 16.42 -10.76
N THR A 376 17.31 15.70 -11.79
CA THR A 376 17.54 14.26 -11.75
C THR A 376 19.03 13.97 -11.84
N ASP A 377 19.53 13.00 -11.10
CA ASP A 377 20.88 12.46 -11.24
C ASP A 377 20.89 10.98 -10.87
N TRP A 378 22.04 10.32 -10.97
CA TRP A 378 22.18 8.94 -10.53
C TRP A 378 22.35 8.89 -9.01
N LEU A 379 21.58 8.02 -8.38
CA LEU A 379 21.76 7.55 -7.02
C LEU A 379 22.38 6.16 -7.08
N SER A 380 23.25 5.81 -6.14
CA SER A 380 23.77 4.45 -6.01
C SER A 380 23.76 4.02 -4.55
N LEU A 381 23.34 2.78 -4.32
CA LEU A 381 23.28 2.16 -3.00
C LEU A 381 23.75 0.71 -3.09
N PRO A 382 24.40 0.17 -2.05
CA PRO A 382 24.73 -1.24 -2.01
C PRO A 382 23.46 -2.11 -2.06
N HIS A 383 23.50 -3.14 -2.89
CA HIS A 383 22.55 -4.24 -2.79
C HIS A 383 22.70 -4.99 -1.47
N THR A 384 21.68 -5.75 -1.07
CA THR A 384 21.79 -6.63 0.09
C THR A 384 20.85 -7.83 -0.02
N ASP A 385 21.27 -8.94 0.57
CA ASP A 385 20.47 -10.14 0.85
C ASP A 385 19.88 -10.13 2.27
N GLY A 386 20.08 -9.02 3.00
CA GLY A 386 19.70 -8.87 4.41
C GLY A 386 20.83 -9.20 5.40
N ARG A 387 22.00 -9.65 4.95
CA ARG A 387 23.15 -10.00 5.82
C ARG A 387 24.29 -8.98 5.75
N ASN A 388 24.62 -8.57 4.54
CA ASN A 388 25.80 -7.77 4.23
C ASN A 388 25.53 -6.81 3.06
N PRO A 389 26.32 -5.74 2.92
CA PRO A 389 26.38 -4.96 1.68
C PRO A 389 27.00 -5.79 0.55
N GLY A 390 26.35 -5.76 -0.61
CA GLY A 390 26.85 -6.27 -1.89
C GLY A 390 27.42 -5.15 -2.77
N GLN A 391 27.39 -5.37 -4.08
CA GLN A 391 27.83 -4.37 -5.07
C GLN A 391 26.91 -3.14 -5.07
N LEU A 392 27.46 -1.99 -5.49
CA LEU A 392 26.69 -0.76 -5.68
C LEU A 392 25.74 -0.91 -6.87
N GLY A 393 24.44 -0.85 -6.62
CA GLY A 393 23.43 -0.76 -7.67
C GLY A 393 23.09 0.69 -7.98
N ALA A 394 22.92 1.00 -9.26
CA ALA A 394 22.52 2.31 -9.73
C ALA A 394 20.99 2.45 -9.80
N ILE A 395 20.50 3.60 -9.35
CA ILE A 395 19.12 4.06 -9.46
C ILE A 395 19.18 5.30 -10.36
N PRO A 396 18.94 5.12 -11.67
CA PRO A 396 18.99 6.23 -12.62
C PRO A 396 17.83 7.20 -12.38
N GLU A 397 18.03 8.44 -12.82
CA GLU A 397 17.00 9.51 -12.81
C GLU A 397 16.38 9.78 -11.43
N PHE A 398 17.16 9.63 -10.35
CA PHE A 398 16.73 9.98 -9.00
C PHE A 398 16.45 11.47 -8.89
N ILE A 399 15.23 11.82 -8.49
CA ILE A 399 14.70 13.18 -8.41
C ILE A 399 15.00 13.77 -7.03
N PHE A 400 15.60 14.96 -7.01
CA PHE A 400 15.83 15.72 -5.78
C PHE A 400 15.92 17.23 -6.06
N SER A 401 15.96 18.03 -5.00
CA SER A 401 16.15 19.48 -5.11
C SER A 401 17.60 19.91 -4.84
N CYS A 402 18.08 20.87 -5.63
CA CYS A 402 19.43 21.37 -5.59
C CYS A 402 19.44 22.85 -5.22
N SER A 403 19.85 23.15 -3.99
CA SER A 403 19.80 24.49 -3.42
C SER A 403 21.18 25.16 -3.45
N LYS A 404 21.20 26.46 -3.78
CA LYS A 404 22.39 27.33 -3.61
C LYS A 404 22.37 28.12 -2.29
N LYS A 405 21.41 27.87 -1.41
CA LYS A 405 21.21 28.65 -0.18
C LYS A 405 21.83 27.95 1.03
N LYS A 406 23.05 28.37 1.40
CA LYS A 406 23.76 27.90 2.61
C LYS A 406 22.97 28.08 3.91
N SER A 407 22.00 29.01 3.94
CA SER A 407 21.10 29.20 5.08
C SER A 407 20.25 27.96 5.41
N LEU A 408 20.05 27.05 4.46
CA LEU A 408 19.38 25.76 4.67
C LEU A 408 20.23 24.74 5.42
N LEU A 409 21.56 24.85 5.38
CA LEU A 409 22.46 23.94 6.13
C LEU A 409 22.63 24.35 7.59
N LYS A 410 22.19 25.56 7.97
CA LYS A 410 22.35 26.05 9.34
C LYS A 410 21.60 25.15 10.33
N GLY A 411 22.28 24.75 11.39
CA GLY A 411 21.72 23.90 12.46
C GLY A 411 21.67 22.41 12.12
N LEU A 412 22.09 22.00 10.93
CA LEU A 412 22.28 20.58 10.61
C LEU A 412 23.62 20.07 11.17
N VAL A 413 23.76 18.74 11.20
CA VAL A 413 25.00 18.05 11.59
C VAL A 413 26.17 18.55 10.76
N LYS A 414 27.34 18.72 11.38
CA LYS A 414 28.53 19.20 10.68
C LYS A 414 28.93 18.21 9.56
N GLY A 415 29.15 18.74 8.36
CA GLY A 415 29.59 17.94 7.21
C GLY A 415 28.47 17.34 6.37
N VAL A 416 27.20 17.50 6.74
CA VAL A 416 26.09 17.12 5.86
C VAL A 416 25.91 18.15 4.74
N THR A 417 25.52 17.66 3.57
CA THR A 417 25.30 18.48 2.38
C THR A 417 23.84 18.53 1.98
N GLY A 418 22.91 18.16 2.87
CA GLY A 418 21.48 18.20 2.58
C GLY A 418 20.63 17.33 3.49
N VAL A 419 19.46 16.92 2.99
CA VAL A 419 18.48 16.07 3.68
C VAL A 419 18.05 14.91 2.77
N ALA A 420 17.99 13.70 3.33
CA ALA A 420 17.37 12.53 2.73
C ALA A 420 15.95 12.38 3.29
N GLY A 421 14.95 12.47 2.41
CA GLY A 421 13.54 12.40 2.79
C GLY A 421 12.91 11.04 2.52
N LEU A 422 12.27 10.45 3.54
CA LEU A 422 11.64 9.12 3.47
C LEU A 422 10.14 9.16 3.83
N ASP A 423 9.45 10.27 3.64
CA ASP A 423 8.01 10.33 3.92
C ASP A 423 7.16 9.48 2.94
N ARG A 424 5.83 9.56 3.06
CA ARG A 424 4.87 8.80 2.24
C ARG A 424 4.58 9.39 0.86
N SER A 425 5.36 10.37 0.40
CA SER A 425 5.16 10.97 -0.92
C SER A 425 5.78 10.14 -2.04
N ASN A 426 5.32 10.38 -3.27
CA ASN A 426 5.81 9.66 -4.46
C ASN A 426 7.27 9.97 -4.80
N PHE A 427 7.85 11.01 -4.20
CA PHE A 427 9.20 11.49 -4.47
C PHE A 427 10.13 11.34 -3.26
N SER A 428 9.68 10.63 -2.22
CA SER A 428 10.58 10.20 -1.15
C SER A 428 11.57 9.17 -1.67
N LEU A 429 12.70 9.04 -0.98
CA LEU A 429 13.79 8.15 -1.37
C LEU A 429 13.29 6.70 -1.53
N SER A 430 12.50 6.20 -0.58
CA SER A 430 11.98 4.83 -0.60
C SER A 430 11.04 4.58 -1.77
N THR A 431 10.10 5.51 -2.03
CA THR A 431 9.12 5.35 -3.10
C THR A 431 9.78 5.44 -4.48
N GLN A 432 10.76 6.33 -4.66
CA GLN A 432 11.51 6.42 -5.92
C GLN A 432 12.27 5.12 -6.21
N ILE A 433 12.98 4.57 -5.22
CA ILE A 433 13.70 3.30 -5.39
C ILE A 433 12.74 2.17 -5.73
N SER A 434 11.64 2.05 -4.97
CA SER A 434 10.59 1.04 -5.21
C SER A 434 10.06 1.10 -6.64
N ASN A 435 9.76 2.29 -7.15
CA ASN A 435 9.26 2.48 -8.51
C ASN A 435 10.32 2.16 -9.57
N THR A 436 11.56 2.64 -9.40
CA THR A 436 12.62 2.45 -10.41
C THR A 436 13.03 0.99 -10.55
N VAL A 437 13.09 0.24 -9.46
CA VAL A 437 13.53 -1.17 -9.48
C VAL A 437 12.38 -2.18 -9.36
N SER A 438 11.13 -1.70 -9.42
CA SER A 438 9.92 -2.53 -9.28
C SER A 438 9.91 -3.41 -8.02
N SER A 439 10.42 -2.87 -6.91
CA SER A 439 10.42 -3.54 -5.60
C SER A 439 9.26 -3.08 -4.72
N PRO A 440 8.84 -3.83 -3.69
CA PRO A 440 7.78 -3.41 -2.78
C PRO A 440 8.06 -2.03 -2.13
N ASN A 441 7.05 -1.16 -2.05
CA ASN A 441 7.22 0.14 -1.40
C ASN A 441 7.17 0.00 0.13
N LEU A 442 8.31 -0.40 0.69
CA LEU A 442 8.52 -0.54 2.12
C LEU A 442 10.00 -0.40 2.45
N PHE A 443 10.28 -0.04 3.70
CA PHE A 443 11.64 0.06 4.21
C PHE A 443 11.69 -0.30 5.70
N ALA A 444 12.84 -0.75 6.18
CA ALA A 444 13.05 -1.05 7.59
C ALA A 444 14.23 -0.26 8.16
N LEU A 445 14.01 0.38 9.31
CA LEU A 445 14.94 1.24 10.00
C LEU A 445 15.43 0.55 11.28
N CYS A 446 16.74 0.55 11.49
CA CYS A 446 17.37 0.12 12.75
C CYS A 446 18.42 1.17 13.13
N LEU A 447 18.03 2.13 13.99
CA LEU A 447 18.93 3.20 14.44
C LEU A 447 19.87 2.67 15.54
N SER A 448 21.17 2.96 15.46
CA SER A 448 22.13 2.62 16.51
C SER A 448 22.28 3.78 17.49
N GLY A 449 22.15 3.52 18.79
CA GLY A 449 22.55 4.45 19.85
C GLY A 449 24.03 4.34 20.23
N SER A 450 24.76 3.39 19.65
CA SER A 450 26.16 3.06 20.00
C SER A 450 27.16 3.80 19.12
N PRO A 451 28.28 4.31 19.68
CA PRO A 451 29.36 4.87 18.89
C PRO A 451 30.21 3.81 18.18
N SER A 452 30.00 2.52 18.48
CA SER A 452 30.82 1.42 17.95
C SER A 452 30.61 1.15 16.46
N ALA A 453 29.36 1.27 15.98
CA ALA A 453 29.00 1.08 14.59
C ALA A 453 27.67 1.79 14.26
N PRO A 454 27.47 2.19 12.99
CA PRO A 454 26.24 2.84 12.55
C PRO A 454 25.05 1.87 12.57
N GLY A 455 23.84 2.43 12.61
CA GLY A 455 22.62 1.72 12.24
C GLY A 455 22.46 1.67 10.72
N LEU A 456 21.26 1.32 10.25
CA LEU A 456 20.97 1.27 8.82
C LEU A 456 19.48 1.39 8.49
N VAL A 457 19.22 1.62 7.21
CA VAL A 457 17.93 1.44 6.57
C VAL A 457 18.03 0.38 5.46
N PHE A 458 17.09 -0.55 5.44
CA PHE A 458 16.83 -1.48 4.34
C PHE A 458 15.69 -0.94 3.48
N LEU A 459 15.82 -1.02 2.16
CA LEU A 459 14.87 -0.46 1.19
C LEU A 459 14.43 -1.58 0.24
N GLY A 460 13.12 -1.72 0.02
CA GLY A 460 12.56 -2.65 -0.96
C GLY A 460 12.49 -4.12 -0.53
N THR A 461 12.63 -4.43 0.77
CA THR A 461 12.54 -5.81 1.29
C THR A 461 11.87 -5.90 2.65
N SER A 462 10.98 -6.88 2.83
CA SER A 462 10.28 -7.16 4.10
C SER A 462 11.11 -8.01 5.07
N GLY A 463 12.36 -8.30 4.72
CA GLY A 463 13.26 -9.19 5.43
C GLY A 463 13.64 -10.40 4.57
N PRO A 464 14.51 -11.29 5.07
CA PRO A 464 15.05 -11.30 6.43
C PRO A 464 16.03 -10.15 6.72
N TYR A 465 16.17 -9.78 8.00
CA TYR A 465 17.13 -8.76 8.46
C TYR A 465 18.08 -9.38 9.46
N TYR A 466 19.25 -9.84 8.99
CA TYR A 466 20.19 -10.57 9.82
C TYR A 466 21.16 -9.64 10.54
N PHE A 467 21.24 -9.80 11.87
CA PHE A 467 22.20 -9.12 12.72
C PHE A 467 23.01 -10.17 13.47
N TYR A 468 24.27 -9.87 13.82
CA TYR A 468 25.08 -10.81 14.59
C TYR A 468 24.38 -11.19 15.91
N PRO A 469 24.34 -12.49 16.30
CA PRO A 469 24.98 -13.66 15.69
C PRO A 469 24.04 -14.46 14.74
N GLN A 470 23.55 -13.85 13.66
CA GLN A 470 22.58 -14.41 12.69
C GLN A 470 21.12 -14.42 13.16
N ILE A 471 20.74 -13.43 13.96
CA ILE A 471 19.37 -13.20 14.38
C ILE A 471 18.63 -12.45 13.26
N ASP A 472 17.56 -13.06 12.75
CA ASP A 472 16.64 -12.41 11.82
C ASP A 472 15.59 -11.61 12.60
N LEU A 473 15.71 -10.27 12.55
CA LEU A 473 14.82 -9.38 13.28
C LEU A 473 13.41 -9.27 12.69
N SER A 474 13.19 -9.70 11.44
CA SER A 474 11.86 -9.67 10.81
C SER A 474 10.83 -10.54 11.55
N LYS A 475 11.29 -11.55 12.27
CA LYS A 475 10.46 -12.50 13.03
C LYS A 475 9.87 -11.92 14.32
N TYR A 476 10.35 -10.78 14.80
CA TYR A 476 9.90 -10.15 16.05
C TYR A 476 8.98 -8.95 15.81
N LEU A 477 8.58 -8.68 14.56
CA LEU A 477 7.74 -7.55 14.21
C LEU A 477 6.29 -7.77 14.65
N ILE A 478 5.76 -6.80 15.39
CA ILE A 478 4.34 -6.65 15.70
C ILE A 478 3.84 -5.43 14.93
N TYR A 479 2.61 -5.49 14.41
CA TYR A 479 2.11 -4.47 13.47
C TYR A 479 1.02 -3.58 14.08
N THR A 480 1.06 -2.30 13.71
CA THR A 480 -0.01 -1.32 13.94
C THR A 480 -0.30 -0.54 12.65
N PRO A 481 -1.54 -0.06 12.43
CA PRO A 481 -1.86 0.75 11.25
C PRO A 481 -1.09 2.08 11.21
N LEU A 482 -0.63 2.48 10.03
CA LEU A 482 -0.17 3.84 9.77
C LEU A 482 -1.37 4.75 9.52
N LEU A 483 -1.50 5.78 10.35
CA LEU A 483 -2.57 6.76 10.23
C LEU A 483 -2.19 7.88 9.26
N SER A 484 -3.21 8.57 8.73
CA SER A 484 -3.03 9.78 7.93
C SER A 484 -3.60 10.97 8.69
N ASN A 485 -2.81 12.04 8.82
CA ASN A 485 -3.28 13.30 9.36
C ASN A 485 -3.87 14.13 8.21
N PRO A 486 -5.11 14.64 8.32
CA PRO A 486 -5.76 15.35 7.23
C PRO A 486 -5.11 16.70 6.86
N LEU A 487 -4.27 17.28 7.73
CA LEU A 487 -3.61 18.56 7.48
C LEU A 487 -2.09 18.49 7.60
N ARG A 488 -1.40 18.84 6.53
CA ARG A 488 0.05 19.08 6.51
C ARG A 488 0.45 20.11 7.58
N SER A 489 1.60 19.90 8.22
CA SER A 489 2.09 20.75 9.32
C SER A 489 2.57 22.15 8.91
N SER A 490 2.51 22.53 7.63
CA SER A 490 2.92 23.84 7.13
C SER A 490 1.73 24.72 6.79
N LEU A 491 1.85 26.02 7.10
CA LEU A 491 1.04 27.09 6.50
C LEU A 491 0.95 26.83 4.99
N GLU A 492 -0.26 26.70 4.42
CA GLU A 492 -0.66 27.07 3.05
C GLU A 492 -2.12 26.67 2.77
N ILE A 493 -2.72 27.34 1.79
CA ILE A 493 -4.15 27.58 1.52
C ILE A 493 -4.95 26.32 1.08
N TYR A 494 -4.31 25.16 0.96
CA TYR A 494 -4.90 23.92 0.46
C TYR A 494 -4.79 22.77 1.46
N ARG A 495 -5.92 22.12 1.78
CA ARG A 495 -6.01 20.98 2.72
C ARG A 495 -5.44 19.69 2.09
N TYR A 496 -4.13 19.52 2.12
CA TYR A 496 -3.49 18.25 1.78
C TYR A 496 -3.16 17.43 3.03
N PRO A 497 -3.34 16.09 2.99
CA PRO A 497 -2.97 15.21 4.09
C PRO A 497 -1.45 15.28 4.35
N SER A 498 -1.04 15.15 5.61
CA SER A 498 0.37 15.00 5.95
C SER A 498 0.89 13.65 5.46
N ALA A 499 2.08 13.67 4.88
CA ALA A 499 2.81 12.48 4.46
C ALA A 499 3.76 11.95 5.55
N GLU A 500 3.80 12.59 6.72
CA GLU A 500 4.52 12.10 7.91
C GLU A 500 3.88 10.80 8.44
N TYR A 501 4.64 10.06 9.25
CA TYR A 501 4.22 8.78 9.81
C TYR A 501 3.52 8.94 11.15
N PHE A 502 2.21 8.69 11.17
CA PHE A 502 1.40 8.67 12.38
C PHE A 502 1.02 7.24 12.77
N ILE A 503 0.93 6.99 14.07
CA ILE A 503 0.48 5.72 14.66
C ILE A 503 -0.65 5.96 15.68
N GLY A 504 -1.49 4.95 15.87
CA GLY A 504 -2.68 5.03 16.72
C GLY A 504 -2.41 4.63 18.16
N LEU A 505 -1.78 5.52 18.93
CA LEU A 505 -1.61 5.33 20.38
C LEU A 505 -2.96 5.51 21.10
N THR A 506 -3.35 4.55 21.94
CA THR A 506 -4.59 4.61 22.72
C THR A 506 -4.33 4.88 24.20
N SER A 507 -3.22 4.38 24.74
CA SER A 507 -2.83 4.63 26.13
C SER A 507 -1.32 4.54 26.33
N ILE A 508 -0.86 5.14 27.44
CA ILE A 508 0.52 5.02 27.92
C ILE A 508 0.46 4.32 29.26
N LYS A 509 1.23 3.26 29.44
CA LYS A 509 1.38 2.56 30.72
C LYS A 509 2.80 2.70 31.25
N VAL A 510 2.94 2.88 32.56
CA VAL A 510 4.23 2.84 33.27
C VAL A 510 4.16 1.65 34.21
N ASN A 511 5.07 0.69 34.05
CA ASN A 511 5.12 -0.55 34.84
C ASN A 511 3.75 -1.27 34.91
N GLY A 512 3.02 -1.27 33.79
CA GLY A 512 1.67 -1.85 33.68
C GLY A 512 0.51 -0.95 34.15
N LYS A 513 0.78 0.18 34.82
CA LYS A 513 -0.25 1.13 35.27
C LYS A 513 -0.55 2.19 34.21
N VAL A 514 -1.84 2.41 33.93
CA VAL A 514 -2.28 3.40 32.94
C VAL A 514 -2.08 4.82 33.46
N VAL A 515 -1.35 5.63 32.70
CA VAL A 515 -1.14 7.06 32.99
C VAL A 515 -2.45 7.81 32.78
N GLN A 516 -2.90 8.52 33.81
CA GLN A 516 -4.20 9.20 33.82
C GLN A 516 -4.12 10.60 33.19
N PHE A 517 -4.71 10.75 31.99
CA PHE A 517 -4.92 12.03 31.32
C PHE A 517 -6.09 11.92 30.31
N ASP A 518 -6.45 13.02 29.68
CA ASP A 518 -7.45 13.00 28.62
C ASP A 518 -6.89 12.33 27.34
N HIS A 519 -7.26 11.06 27.14
CA HIS A 519 -6.80 10.26 26.00
C HIS A 519 -7.29 10.77 24.64
N THR A 520 -8.26 11.70 24.60
CA THR A 520 -8.69 12.32 23.33
C THR A 520 -7.56 13.08 22.63
N LEU A 521 -6.56 13.56 23.39
CA LEU A 521 -5.34 14.17 22.87
C LEU A 521 -4.53 13.24 21.96
N LEU A 522 -4.67 11.92 22.13
CA LEU A 522 -3.96 10.93 21.32
C LEU A 522 -4.63 10.68 19.96
N ASN A 523 -5.87 11.12 19.78
CA ASN A 523 -6.58 11.01 18.50
C ASN A 523 -6.24 12.22 17.61
N ILE A 524 -6.23 12.00 16.29
CA ILE A 524 -6.08 13.08 15.32
C ILE A 524 -7.48 13.69 15.06
N ASP A 525 -7.65 14.96 15.37
CA ASP A 525 -8.91 15.67 15.11
C ASP A 525 -9.06 16.10 13.64
N ALA A 526 -10.23 16.64 13.29
CA ALA A 526 -10.52 17.12 11.93
C ALA A 526 -9.63 18.29 11.47
N ASN A 527 -8.97 18.97 12.42
CA ASN A 527 -8.03 20.07 12.20
C ASN A 527 -6.57 19.58 12.27
N GLY A 528 -6.34 18.27 12.31
CA GLY A 528 -5.01 17.67 12.36
C GLY A 528 -4.24 17.89 13.66
N PHE A 529 -4.92 18.26 14.76
CA PHE A 529 -4.35 18.32 16.10
C PHE A 529 -4.43 16.95 16.79
N GLY A 530 -3.52 16.71 17.73
CA GLY A 530 -3.39 15.45 18.45
C GLY A 530 -2.61 14.40 17.65
N GLY A 531 -2.80 13.12 17.97
CA GLY A 531 -2.09 12.03 17.34
C GLY A 531 -0.67 11.79 17.87
N THR A 532 -0.09 10.70 17.39
CA THR A 532 1.30 10.31 17.66
C THR A 532 2.06 10.17 16.35
N LYS A 533 3.21 10.85 16.20
CA LYS A 533 4.07 10.73 15.01
C LYS A 533 5.51 10.34 15.34
N LEU A 534 6.22 9.83 14.35
CA LEU A 534 7.63 9.46 14.43
C LEU A 534 8.50 10.55 13.77
N SER A 535 9.62 10.93 14.41
CA SER A 535 10.50 11.99 13.92
C SER A 535 11.97 11.69 14.22
N THR A 536 12.82 11.74 13.20
CA THR A 536 14.28 11.62 13.34
C THR A 536 15.00 12.96 13.43
N VAL A 537 14.27 14.06 13.24
CA VAL A 537 14.77 15.44 13.46
C VAL A 537 14.43 15.96 14.85
N THR A 538 13.83 15.10 15.68
CA THR A 538 13.55 15.35 17.09
C THR A 538 14.35 14.33 17.91
N PRO A 539 15.40 14.75 18.65
CA PRO A 539 16.27 13.83 19.38
C PRO A 539 15.57 12.98 20.43
N TYR A 540 14.71 13.61 21.24
CA TYR A 540 14.02 12.99 22.37
C TYR A 540 12.51 13.15 22.19
N THR A 541 11.74 12.20 22.70
CA THR A 541 10.28 12.24 22.58
C THR A 541 9.73 13.51 23.22
N MET A 542 8.95 14.26 22.46
CA MET A 542 8.24 15.45 22.93
C MET A 542 6.79 15.09 23.21
N LEU A 543 6.34 15.43 24.41
CA LEU A 543 4.96 15.21 24.86
C LEU A 543 4.29 16.56 25.09
N HIS A 544 3.01 16.64 24.72
CA HIS A 544 2.14 17.74 25.13
C HIS A 544 2.19 17.91 26.66
N SER A 545 2.19 19.15 27.17
CA SER A 545 2.47 19.43 28.59
C SER A 545 1.57 18.68 29.58
N ILE A 546 0.29 18.48 29.22
CA ILE A 546 -0.66 17.70 30.03
C ILE A 546 -0.22 16.24 30.14
N ILE A 547 0.19 15.64 29.01
CA ILE A 547 0.64 14.25 28.94
C ILE A 547 1.95 14.11 29.71
N LEU A 548 2.93 15.01 29.47
CA LEU A 548 4.22 14.96 30.16
C LEU A 548 4.05 15.02 31.67
N LYS A 549 3.20 15.92 32.18
CA LYS A 549 2.98 16.09 33.62
C LYS A 549 2.37 14.85 34.26
N ALA A 550 1.39 14.23 33.63
CA ALA A 550 0.79 12.99 34.11
C ALA A 550 1.78 11.83 34.04
N PHE A 551 2.51 11.74 32.92
CA PHE A 551 3.49 10.71 32.64
C PHE A 551 4.67 10.73 33.62
N THR A 552 5.30 11.89 33.84
CA THR A 552 6.44 12.00 34.77
C THR A 552 6.04 11.72 36.21
N LYS A 553 4.83 12.13 36.61
CA LYS A 553 4.27 11.81 37.92
C LYS A 553 4.14 10.30 38.14
N GLU A 554 3.56 9.59 37.17
CA GLU A 554 3.41 8.14 37.26
C GLU A 554 4.77 7.44 37.19
N PHE A 555 5.68 7.90 36.33
CA PHE A 555 7.04 7.39 36.21
C PHE A 555 7.82 7.48 37.52
N VAL A 556 7.76 8.62 38.20
CA VAL A 556 8.42 8.82 39.50
C VAL A 556 7.80 7.92 40.57
N ASN A 557 6.47 7.79 40.59
CA ASN A 557 5.76 6.92 41.53
C ASN A 557 6.17 5.44 41.38
N GLU A 558 6.20 4.93 40.16
CA GLU A 558 6.62 3.55 39.89
C GLU A 558 8.12 3.35 40.09
N SER A 559 8.94 4.36 39.84
CA SER A 559 10.39 4.30 40.11
C SER A 559 10.70 4.32 41.61
N ALA A 560 9.88 4.96 42.44
CA ALA A 560 10.03 4.91 43.89
C ALA A 560 9.83 3.49 44.45
N ALA A 561 8.98 2.68 43.81
CA ALA A 561 8.83 1.25 44.15
C ALA A 561 10.10 0.41 43.84
N LEU A 562 11.03 0.96 43.05
CA LEU A 562 12.34 0.39 42.76
C LEU A 562 13.46 0.95 43.68
N ASN A 563 13.09 1.68 44.74
CA ASN A 563 14.00 2.40 45.64
C ASN A 563 14.82 3.52 44.96
N LEU A 564 14.29 4.12 43.89
CA LEU A 564 14.93 5.25 43.23
C LEU A 564 14.40 6.59 43.76
N THR A 565 15.29 7.46 44.19
CA THR A 565 14.96 8.82 44.64
C THR A 565 15.37 9.85 43.60
N ILE A 566 14.49 10.83 43.34
CA ILE A 566 14.77 11.88 42.37
C ILE A 566 15.88 12.80 42.88
N THR A 567 16.75 13.24 41.98
CA THR A 567 17.80 14.23 42.24
C THR A 567 17.43 15.59 41.64
N GLU A 568 18.33 16.57 41.73
CA GLU A 568 18.13 17.86 41.08
C GLU A 568 18.03 17.71 39.55
N PRO A 569 17.00 18.31 38.90
CA PRO A 569 16.83 18.18 37.46
C PRO A 569 17.98 18.79 36.66
N VAL A 570 18.50 18.03 35.69
CA VAL A 570 19.52 18.50 34.75
C VAL A 570 18.87 18.88 33.43
N LYS A 571 18.88 20.17 33.09
CA LYS A 571 18.29 20.67 31.84
C LYS A 571 18.93 20.00 30.61
N PRO A 572 18.12 19.64 29.59
CA PRO A 572 16.70 19.97 29.42
C PRO A 572 15.69 19.03 30.12
N PHE A 573 16.16 18.03 30.87
CA PHE A 573 15.31 17.02 31.50
C PHE A 573 14.81 17.45 32.89
N ASN A 574 13.67 16.86 33.30
CA ASN A 574 12.97 17.24 34.54
C ASN A 574 13.01 16.15 35.62
N VAL A 575 13.28 14.89 35.26
CA VAL A 575 13.35 13.77 36.19
C VAL A 575 14.69 13.10 36.01
N CYS A 576 15.51 13.09 37.07
CA CYS A 576 16.82 12.48 37.08
C CYS A 576 17.00 11.68 38.37
N TYR A 577 17.86 10.66 38.31
CA TYR A 577 18.25 9.78 39.41
C TYR A 577 19.76 9.74 39.46
N ASP A 578 20.31 9.56 40.66
CA ASP A 578 21.75 9.38 40.83
C ASP A 578 22.21 8.12 40.08
N ALA A 579 23.36 8.19 39.42
CA ALA A 579 23.87 7.05 38.66
C ALA A 579 24.20 5.86 39.57
N ASP A 580 24.60 6.09 40.83
CA ASP A 580 24.95 5.04 41.78
C ASP A 580 23.71 4.26 42.28
N ASP A 581 22.53 4.89 42.25
CA ASP A 581 21.27 4.25 42.65
C ASP A 581 20.69 3.34 41.55
N VAL A 582 21.06 3.60 40.29
CA VAL A 582 20.47 2.94 39.12
C VAL A 582 21.33 1.79 38.65
N ARG A 583 20.83 0.56 38.80
CA ARG A 583 21.53 -0.64 38.34
C ARG A 583 21.51 -0.77 36.82
N ASP A 584 22.65 -1.12 36.24
CA ASP A 584 22.73 -1.46 34.81
C ASP A 584 22.16 -2.85 34.52
N THR A 585 21.40 -2.96 33.44
CA THR A 585 20.90 -4.23 32.90
C THR A 585 21.21 -4.33 31.41
N ARG A 586 21.00 -5.51 30.82
CA ARG A 586 21.12 -5.69 29.37
C ARG A 586 20.16 -4.81 28.55
N LEU A 587 19.04 -4.39 29.14
CA LEU A 587 18.05 -3.50 28.52
C LEU A 587 18.25 -2.04 28.97
N GLY A 588 19.46 -1.70 29.41
CA GLY A 588 19.82 -0.40 29.96
C GLY A 588 19.52 -0.26 31.46
N PRO A 589 19.50 0.98 31.99
CA PRO A 589 19.29 1.24 33.41
C PRO A 589 17.97 0.66 33.93
N ALA A 590 18.01 0.09 35.14
CA ALA A 590 16.87 -0.55 35.80
C ALA A 590 15.87 0.50 36.31
N VAL A 591 14.98 0.95 35.43
CA VAL A 591 13.89 1.89 35.72
C VAL A 591 12.54 1.28 35.33
N ALA A 592 11.44 1.97 35.68
CA ALA A 592 10.10 1.56 35.29
C ALA A 592 9.96 1.47 33.76
N THR A 593 9.43 0.36 33.25
CA THR A 593 9.19 0.18 31.81
C THR A 593 8.01 1.02 31.35
N ILE A 594 8.06 1.54 30.12
CA ILE A 594 6.98 2.35 29.54
C ILE A 594 6.40 1.58 28.36
N ASP A 595 5.09 1.40 28.32
CA ASP A 595 4.39 0.74 27.22
C ASP A 595 3.51 1.77 26.48
N PHE A 596 3.79 1.94 25.20
CA PHE A 596 2.95 2.68 24.25
C PHE A 596 1.94 1.72 23.63
N VAL A 597 0.69 1.76 24.10
CA VAL A 597 -0.36 0.83 23.70
C VAL A 597 -1.06 1.33 22.43
N MET A 598 -1.18 0.45 21.44
CA MET A 598 -1.74 0.77 20.13
C MET A 598 -3.22 0.34 20.06
N GLN A 599 -3.65 -0.35 19.01
CA GLN A 599 -5.06 -0.69 18.76
C GLN A 599 -5.69 -1.68 19.75
N SER A 600 -4.89 -2.40 20.54
CA SER A 600 -5.35 -3.36 21.56
C SER A 600 -4.31 -3.47 22.68
N ASP A 601 -4.73 -3.92 23.86
CA ASP A 601 -3.85 -4.06 25.03
C ASP A 601 -2.65 -5.00 24.78
N ASP A 602 -2.79 -5.98 23.87
CA ASP A 602 -1.72 -6.92 23.50
C ASP A 602 -0.74 -6.35 22.46
N VAL A 603 -1.06 -5.21 21.83
CA VAL A 603 -0.19 -4.56 20.84
C VAL A 603 0.35 -3.28 21.44
N PHE A 604 1.54 -3.37 22.01
CA PHE A 604 2.24 -2.25 22.62
C PHE A 604 3.71 -2.23 22.25
N TRP A 605 4.26 -1.02 22.10
CA TRP A 605 5.70 -0.80 21.97
C TRP A 605 6.26 -0.56 23.36
N ARG A 606 7.09 -1.50 23.83
CA ARG A 606 7.77 -1.40 25.12
C ARG A 606 9.08 -0.64 25.01
N ILE A 607 9.22 0.40 25.82
CA ILE A 607 10.40 1.23 25.98
C ILE A 607 11.07 0.84 27.30
N PHE A 608 12.31 0.36 27.19
CA PHE A 608 13.15 -0.02 28.33
C PHE A 608 14.06 1.13 28.76
N GLY A 609 14.85 0.90 29.82
CA GLY A 609 15.83 1.86 30.35
C GLY A 609 16.77 2.41 29.27
N SER A 610 17.24 1.57 28.36
CA SER A 610 18.13 1.94 27.25
C SER A 610 17.57 3.01 26.32
N ASN A 611 16.24 3.12 26.23
CA ASN A 611 15.53 4.04 25.33
C ASN A 611 14.73 5.12 26.07
N SER A 612 14.61 5.00 27.40
CA SER A 612 13.90 5.97 28.24
C SER A 612 14.85 6.87 29.01
N MET A 613 16.08 6.44 29.30
CA MET A 613 17.01 7.16 30.16
C MET A 613 18.25 7.62 29.40
N VAL A 614 18.71 8.82 29.73
CA VAL A 614 19.89 9.49 29.18
C VAL A 614 20.89 9.73 30.30
N ARG A 615 22.10 9.17 30.18
CA ARG A 615 23.16 9.41 31.16
C ARG A 615 23.83 10.75 30.91
N ILE A 616 24.02 11.54 31.96
CA ILE A 616 24.70 12.83 31.90
C ILE A 616 25.84 12.81 32.89
N VAL A 617 27.07 12.91 32.36
CA VAL A 617 28.30 12.97 33.15
C VAL A 617 28.97 14.31 32.91
N ARG A 618 29.09 15.13 33.97
CA ARG A 618 29.79 16.43 34.01
C ARG A 618 30.45 16.61 35.38
N GLU A 619 31.27 17.63 35.56
CA GLU A 619 31.96 17.86 36.85
C GLU A 619 30.95 17.93 38.01
N GLY A 620 31.02 16.96 38.93
CA GLY A 620 30.14 16.84 40.09
C GLY A 620 28.72 16.32 39.81
N ILE A 621 28.42 15.89 38.58
CA ILE A 621 27.10 15.39 38.17
C ILE A 621 27.28 14.08 37.39
N ASP A 622 26.79 12.98 37.94
CA ASP A 622 26.60 11.70 37.22
C ASP A 622 25.18 11.20 37.49
N VAL A 623 24.29 11.39 36.52
CA VAL A 623 22.86 11.09 36.70
C VAL A 623 22.27 10.43 35.46
N TRP A 624 21.23 9.62 35.67
CA TRP A 624 20.34 9.14 34.62
C TRP A 624 19.07 9.97 34.59
N CYS A 625 18.80 10.64 33.46
CA CYS A 625 17.63 11.49 33.28
C CYS A 625 16.62 10.89 32.31
N LEU A 626 15.33 11.06 32.60
CA LEU A 626 14.23 10.62 31.74
C LEU A 626 14.20 11.43 30.44
N GLY A 627 14.43 10.75 29.32
CA GLY A 627 14.59 11.30 27.96
C GLY A 627 13.30 11.73 27.27
N PHE A 628 12.42 12.44 27.99
CA PHE A 628 11.14 12.96 27.50
C PHE A 628 11.04 14.47 27.80
N LEU A 629 10.64 15.26 26.79
CA LEU A 629 10.65 16.72 26.85
C LEU A 629 9.24 17.31 26.75
N ASP A 630 9.08 18.51 27.30
CA ASP A 630 7.83 19.29 27.22
C ASP A 630 7.75 20.00 25.87
N GLY A 631 6.78 19.61 25.05
CA GLY A 631 6.49 20.26 23.77
C GLY A 631 5.62 21.51 23.88
N GLY A 632 5.10 21.81 25.08
CA GLY A 632 4.21 22.93 25.33
C GLY A 632 2.72 22.60 25.12
N ALA A 633 1.85 23.49 25.62
CA ALA A 633 0.39 23.33 25.56
C ALA A 633 -0.23 23.61 24.17
N ASN A 634 0.55 24.21 23.27
CA ASN A 634 0.10 24.56 21.91
C ASN A 634 0.68 23.60 20.85
N MET A 635 1.19 22.45 21.29
CA MET A 635 1.80 21.46 20.41
C MET A 635 0.75 20.86 19.48
N LYS A 636 0.93 20.96 18.16
CA LYS A 636 -0.04 20.44 17.17
C LYS A 636 -0.20 18.92 17.29
N THR A 637 0.89 18.19 17.36
CA THR A 637 0.88 16.73 17.53
C THR A 637 1.16 16.40 18.98
N ALA A 638 0.29 15.63 19.64
CA ALA A 638 0.37 15.45 21.09
C ALA A 638 1.59 14.61 21.55
N VAL A 639 2.03 13.68 20.71
CA VAL A 639 3.21 12.84 20.97
C VAL A 639 4.09 12.81 19.72
N VAL A 640 5.35 13.23 19.85
CA VAL A 640 6.35 13.08 18.80
C VAL A 640 7.43 12.15 19.31
N ILE A 641 7.43 10.90 18.85
CA ILE A 641 8.44 9.90 19.19
C ILE A 641 9.75 10.29 18.51
N GLY A 642 10.75 10.56 19.34
CA GLY A 642 12.07 11.03 18.90
C GLY A 642 13.03 9.89 18.58
N GLY A 643 14.19 10.28 18.05
CA GLY A 643 15.29 9.40 17.68
C GLY A 643 15.72 8.43 18.77
N HIS A 644 15.98 8.94 19.98
CA HIS A 644 16.49 8.15 21.09
C HIS A 644 15.56 6.98 21.49
N GLN A 645 14.24 7.18 21.38
CA GLN A 645 13.26 6.12 21.64
C GLN A 645 13.19 5.08 20.49
N MET A 646 13.66 5.42 19.29
CA MET A 646 13.74 4.54 18.14
C MET A 646 15.08 3.80 18.01
N GLU A 647 16.11 4.20 18.76
CA GLU A 647 17.41 3.52 18.81
C GLU A 647 17.25 2.06 19.26
N ASP A 648 17.98 1.13 18.65
CA ASP A 648 17.93 -0.31 18.94
C ASP A 648 16.51 -0.90 18.89
N ASN A 649 15.65 -0.36 18.02
CA ASN A 649 14.35 -0.93 17.67
C ASN A 649 14.31 -1.13 16.14
N LEU A 650 13.83 -2.29 15.67
CA LEU A 650 13.56 -2.47 14.25
C LEU A 650 12.17 -1.90 13.93
N LEU A 651 12.10 -0.96 12.99
CA LEU A 651 10.87 -0.32 12.53
C LEU A 651 10.68 -0.55 11.03
N GLN A 652 9.68 -1.33 10.63
CA GLN A 652 9.35 -1.62 9.24
C GLN A 652 8.14 -0.79 8.79
N PHE A 653 8.37 0.14 7.87
CA PHE A 653 7.34 0.97 7.26
C PHE A 653 6.84 0.28 6.00
N ASP A 654 5.68 -0.35 6.07
CA ASP A 654 5.02 -1.03 4.95
C ASP A 654 3.98 -0.10 4.33
N LEU A 655 4.39 0.65 3.30
CA LEU A 655 3.55 1.66 2.65
C LEU A 655 2.49 1.02 1.75
N ASN A 656 2.80 -0.15 1.19
CA ASN A 656 1.84 -0.96 0.42
C ASN A 656 0.61 -1.34 1.26
N ASN A 657 0.83 -1.78 2.51
CA ASN A 657 -0.24 -2.20 3.41
C ASN A 657 -0.65 -1.13 4.44
N ASN A 658 -0.07 0.08 4.37
CA ASN A 658 -0.28 1.18 5.32
C ASN A 658 -0.16 0.75 6.79
N ARG A 659 0.94 0.09 7.15
CA ARG A 659 1.20 -0.39 8.52
C ARG A 659 2.67 -0.21 8.93
N LEU A 660 2.90 -0.08 10.23
CA LEU A 660 4.20 -0.05 10.86
C LEU A 660 4.40 -1.36 11.62
N GLY A 661 5.45 -2.11 11.27
CA GLY A 661 6.00 -3.17 12.09
C GLY A 661 7.02 -2.61 13.08
N PHE A 662 6.99 -3.04 14.33
CA PHE A 662 7.99 -2.69 15.34
C PHE A 662 8.35 -3.90 16.20
N SER A 663 9.61 -4.02 16.63
CA SER A 663 10.08 -5.15 17.44
C SER A 663 10.10 -4.89 18.95
N SER A 664 9.90 -3.65 19.40
CA SER A 664 10.49 -3.16 20.67
C SER A 664 12.02 -3.35 20.67
N SER A 665 12.69 -3.15 21.82
CA SER A 665 14.15 -3.14 21.86
C SER A 665 14.77 -4.48 21.43
N VAL A 666 15.63 -4.45 20.42
CA VAL A 666 16.33 -5.63 19.89
C VAL A 666 17.36 -6.19 20.87
N LEU A 667 17.73 -5.39 21.89
CA LEU A 667 18.59 -5.82 23.01
C LEU A 667 17.97 -7.01 23.75
N ALA A 668 16.64 -7.12 23.80
CA ALA A 668 15.93 -8.26 24.37
C ALA A 668 16.21 -9.57 23.63
N HIS A 669 16.55 -9.50 22.34
CA HIS A 669 16.83 -10.66 21.50
C HIS A 669 18.31 -11.02 21.41
N GLY A 670 19.21 -10.17 21.93
CA GLY A 670 20.65 -10.50 22.07
C GLY A 670 21.49 -9.93 20.95
N THR A 671 20.98 -8.87 20.32
CA THR A 671 21.66 -8.12 19.29
C THR A 671 21.41 -6.62 19.50
N MET A 672 22.01 -5.79 18.65
CA MET A 672 21.85 -4.34 18.62
C MET A 672 21.86 -3.90 17.16
N CYS A 673 21.34 -2.72 16.83
CA CYS A 673 21.37 -2.25 15.43
C CYS A 673 22.81 -2.08 14.92
N ALA A 674 23.76 -1.81 15.81
CA ALA A 674 25.19 -1.72 15.52
C ALA A 674 25.83 -3.09 15.12
N ASN A 675 25.16 -4.22 15.38
CA ASN A 675 25.66 -5.57 15.07
C ASN A 675 25.41 -6.00 13.62
N PHE A 676 24.94 -5.10 12.76
CA PHE A 676 24.84 -5.38 11.33
C PHE A 676 26.24 -5.48 10.71
N ASN A 677 26.45 -6.45 9.83
CA ASN A 677 27.74 -6.67 9.23
C ASN A 677 27.93 -5.82 7.96
N PHE A 678 28.66 -4.71 8.07
CA PHE A 678 28.96 -3.85 6.92
C PHE A 678 30.14 -4.33 6.06
N THR A 679 30.72 -5.51 6.32
CA THR A 679 31.75 -6.06 5.44
C THR A 679 31.15 -6.46 4.10
N THR A 680 31.76 -5.98 3.01
CA THR A 680 31.30 -6.27 1.65
C THR A 680 31.60 -7.72 1.28
N ASN A 681 30.58 -8.46 0.85
CA ASN A 681 30.79 -9.78 0.27
C ASN A 681 31.43 -9.62 -1.11
N ASN A 682 32.76 -9.67 -1.17
CA ASN A 682 33.51 -9.87 -2.41
C ASN A 682 33.41 -11.34 -2.82
N VAL A 683 32.20 -11.83 -3.13
CA VAL A 683 32.02 -13.15 -3.72
C VAL A 683 32.08 -13.00 -5.24
N LEU A 684 33.33 -13.07 -5.72
CA LEU A 684 33.82 -13.49 -7.03
C LEU A 684 33.49 -12.63 -8.27
N GLY A 685 34.57 -12.27 -8.99
CA GLY A 685 34.52 -11.98 -10.42
C GLY A 685 34.70 -13.23 -11.26
#